data_AF-A0A959SRB0-F1
#
_entry.id   AF-A0A959SRB0-F1
#
_cell.length_a   1.000
_cell.length_b   1.000
_cell.length_c   1.000
_cell.angle_alpha   90.00
_cell.angle_beta   90.00
_cell.angle_gamma   90.00
#
_symmetry.space_group_name_H-M   'P 1'
#
loop_
_entity.id
_entity.type
_entity.pdbx_description
1 polymer ?
#
loop_
_entity_poly.entity_id
_entity_poly.type
_entity_poly.pdbx_seq_one_letter_code
_entity_poly.pdbx_strand_id
1 'polypeptide(L)'
;MRKGKRSRPTVQAWLFALAIPAVALFVLFSLMPYDRMVRQWPLGIGQGEVMAYQALFDRRPGQHVEGEAEKMVVRDAGGDSVEVIIGEGTTYRARKEALHVNSHPGNFRLAFAQGTGPGGADRLDLVQADLHALTTLYAQAVADSLPVLSPSVALVKLELEGAKARPYLMQEAITPDFVLKRAAVAMSLMGPDGSVETERRSVVGDTIGNSGDGSPVQGARFNPEATAAVGLLAYAEHRNGLLLGEAGAMSDRVTGGITPLYRMDHGMAYEENGTGLAPAFREAMTGATVQQEIDKLAERLRKDSANWAARLLAIDSAAVPVLANGRNIGLVQAEVDRQRGSFLQRLFHPAPERFIGAPVKQSPPAAIPLDPWLAQFRTQPDTLRFVRGKYNIDHDLVIPEGIAVVLEKGTRWFMAPGVSVVVNGEFHARGTDLNPVFIRPQSEAAPWGAIAVNGDGDTRVRIRGMRISGGSDLLADGVYHGGMLSFLRTDVTMDHCDIAEAYGAATVSARRGRFRMADCVLANAHGAFVSLAETEGGIQRTAFILPDHTDMAPDRAALLLRSCKMDVSGCSFADLPFTALRLARGSEVSVSNCRFTGNAVALSALDGSTARVNGSEFSGNGKVFVLRHEHAALGGATVKEAGNSYVGNGTFKEVDAASTLEGGGVAGGVQ
;
A
#
# COMPACT_ATOMS: atom_id res chain seq x y z
N MET A 1 -74.66 -12.80 46.57
CA MET A 1 -73.99 -12.49 45.28
C MET A 1 -74.94 -11.70 44.37
N ARG A 2 -74.89 -10.36 44.38
CA ARG A 2 -75.64 -9.54 43.41
C ARG A 2 -74.80 -9.42 42.13
N LYS A 3 -75.23 -10.09 41.05
CA LYS A 3 -74.71 -9.89 39.69
C LYS A 3 -75.05 -8.46 39.24
N GLY A 4 -74.13 -7.52 39.43
CA GLY A 4 -74.24 -6.17 38.87
C GLY A 4 -74.24 -6.24 37.35
N LYS A 5 -75.30 -5.73 36.71
CA LYS A 5 -75.36 -5.51 35.26
C LYS A 5 -74.19 -4.58 34.88
N ARG A 6 -73.11 -5.15 34.33
CA ARG A 6 -72.06 -4.36 33.66
C ARG A 6 -72.71 -3.72 32.43
N SER A 7 -73.01 -2.42 32.50
CA SER A 7 -73.43 -1.67 31.32
C SER A 7 -72.31 -1.76 30.30
N ARG A 8 -72.62 -2.25 29.08
CA ARG A 8 -71.65 -2.21 27.99
C ARG A 8 -71.29 -0.75 27.75
N PRO A 9 -69.99 -0.38 27.73
CA PRO A 9 -69.57 0.97 27.44
C PRO A 9 -70.16 1.42 26.10
N THR A 10 -70.73 2.62 26.07
CA THR A 10 -71.26 3.23 24.85
C THR A 10 -70.12 3.47 23.86
N VAL A 11 -70.40 3.45 22.55
CA VAL A 11 -69.40 3.72 21.50
C VAL A 11 -68.69 5.07 21.72
N GLN A 12 -69.42 6.06 22.24
CA GLN A 12 -68.85 7.34 22.67
C GLN A 12 -67.78 7.19 23.76
N ALA A 13 -68.00 6.35 24.77
CA ALA A 13 -67.01 6.12 25.83
C ALA A 13 -65.72 5.51 25.29
N TRP A 14 -65.81 4.61 24.29
CA TRP A 14 -64.63 4.06 23.59
C TRP A 14 -63.91 5.11 22.74
N LEU A 15 -64.66 5.96 22.03
CA LEU A 15 -64.07 7.06 21.26
C LEU A 15 -63.32 8.04 22.16
N PHE A 16 -63.90 8.43 23.29
CA PHE A 16 -63.22 9.30 24.27
C PHE A 16 -62.01 8.62 24.91
N ALA A 17 -62.11 7.33 25.25
CA ALA A 17 -61.01 6.57 25.83
C ALA A 17 -59.79 6.45 24.88
N LEU A 18 -60.01 6.45 23.56
CA LEU A 18 -58.94 6.45 22.55
C LEU A 18 -58.48 7.86 22.17
N ALA A 19 -59.39 8.83 22.12
CA ALA A 19 -59.09 10.21 21.72
C ALA A 19 -58.21 10.93 22.75
N ILE A 20 -58.44 10.73 24.05
CA ILE A 20 -57.65 11.41 25.09
C ILE A 20 -56.16 11.04 25.02
N PRO A 21 -55.77 9.75 24.98
CA PRO A 21 -54.37 9.37 24.77
C PRO A 21 -53.79 9.87 23.45
N ALA A 22 -54.57 9.83 22.36
CA ALA A 22 -54.10 10.31 21.07
C ALA A 22 -53.82 11.82 21.06
N VAL A 23 -54.69 12.64 21.68
CA VAL A 23 -54.47 14.08 21.85
C VAL A 23 -53.29 14.35 22.79
N ALA A 24 -53.17 13.58 23.87
CA ALA A 24 -52.03 13.71 24.79
C ALA A 24 -50.70 13.40 24.08
N LEU A 25 -50.64 12.34 23.29
CA LEU A 25 -49.49 12.00 22.46
C LEU A 25 -49.24 13.07 21.40
N PHE A 26 -50.27 13.59 20.75
CA PHE A 26 -50.16 14.69 19.79
C PHE A 26 -49.52 15.93 20.42
N VAL A 27 -50.01 16.37 21.58
CA VAL A 27 -49.45 17.52 22.31
C VAL A 27 -48.02 17.24 22.77
N LEU A 28 -47.77 16.05 23.29
CA LEU A 28 -46.45 15.63 23.74
C LEU A 28 -45.43 15.69 22.60
N PHE A 29 -45.73 15.10 21.45
CA PHE A 29 -44.82 15.08 20.29
C PHE A 29 -44.75 16.41 19.55
N SER A 30 -45.79 17.25 19.63
CA SER A 30 -45.75 18.59 19.03
C SER A 30 -44.90 19.59 19.82
N LEU A 31 -44.86 19.45 21.16
CA LEU A 31 -44.16 20.39 22.05
C LEU A 31 -42.80 19.89 22.51
N MET A 32 -42.54 18.59 22.45
CA MET A 32 -41.26 18.05 22.91
C MET A 32 -40.11 18.44 21.96
N PRO A 33 -39.00 18.95 22.51
CA PRO A 33 -37.77 19.17 21.76
C PRO A 33 -37.23 17.87 21.14
N TYR A 34 -36.73 17.93 19.89
CA TYR A 34 -36.20 16.76 19.20
C TYR A 34 -35.03 16.11 19.94
N ASP A 35 -34.20 16.89 20.65
CA ASP A 35 -33.08 16.37 21.44
C ASP A 35 -33.54 15.47 22.59
N ARG A 36 -34.77 15.65 23.11
CA ARG A 36 -35.36 14.76 24.12
C ARG A 36 -35.94 13.50 23.48
N MET A 37 -36.48 13.61 22.27
CA MET A 37 -37.06 12.46 21.56
C MET A 37 -36.01 11.41 21.19
N VAL A 38 -34.78 11.83 20.91
CA VAL A 38 -33.67 10.95 20.51
C VAL A 38 -32.97 10.27 21.71
N ARG A 39 -33.28 10.67 22.95
CA ARG A 39 -32.72 10.03 24.15
C ARG A 39 -33.35 8.65 24.40
N GLN A 40 -32.77 7.89 25.33
CA GLN A 40 -33.45 6.68 25.83
C GLN A 40 -34.74 7.08 26.54
N TRP A 41 -35.86 6.53 26.09
CA TRP A 41 -37.15 6.76 26.73
C TRP A 41 -37.33 5.83 27.92
N PRO A 42 -37.98 6.29 28.99
CA PRO A 42 -38.30 5.43 30.12
C PRO A 42 -39.30 4.35 29.71
N LEU A 43 -39.48 3.34 30.56
CA LEU A 43 -40.48 2.28 30.42
C LEU A 43 -40.25 1.32 29.23
N GLY A 44 -39.03 1.25 28.71
CA GLY A 44 -38.67 0.31 27.64
C GLY A 44 -39.19 0.69 26.25
N ILE A 45 -39.68 1.93 26.08
CA ILE A 45 -40.09 2.45 24.77
C ILE A 45 -38.85 2.53 23.88
N GLY A 46 -38.85 1.74 22.81
CA GLY A 46 -37.74 1.68 21.86
C GLY A 46 -37.69 2.91 20.96
N GLN A 47 -36.51 3.26 20.45
CA GLN A 47 -36.38 4.36 19.49
C GLN A 47 -37.29 4.18 18.27
N GLY A 48 -37.45 2.96 17.76
CA GLY A 48 -38.36 2.67 16.65
C GLY A 48 -39.83 3.04 16.93
N GLU A 49 -40.30 2.88 18.16
CA GLU A 49 -41.67 3.27 18.56
C GLU A 49 -41.82 4.78 18.63
N VAL A 50 -40.82 5.48 19.19
CA VAL A 50 -40.80 6.95 19.23
C VAL A 50 -40.83 7.52 17.81
N MET A 51 -40.08 6.93 16.86
CA MET A 51 -40.11 7.33 15.46
C MET A 51 -41.50 7.11 14.84
N ALA A 52 -42.15 5.98 15.12
CA ALA A 52 -43.49 5.68 14.61
C ALA A 52 -44.53 6.67 15.15
N TYR A 53 -44.49 6.99 16.46
CA TYR A 53 -45.36 7.98 17.06
C TYR A 53 -45.11 9.39 16.52
N GLN A 54 -43.84 9.75 16.34
CA GLN A 54 -43.47 11.05 15.77
C GLN A 54 -44.02 11.19 14.34
N ALA A 55 -43.89 10.17 13.49
CA ALA A 55 -44.43 10.19 12.14
C ALA A 55 -45.96 10.34 12.10
N LEU A 56 -46.66 9.78 13.09
CA LEU A 56 -48.12 9.88 13.20
C LEU A 56 -48.59 11.25 13.73
N PHE A 57 -47.88 11.79 14.73
CA PHE A 57 -48.37 12.88 15.57
C PHE A 57 -47.67 14.23 15.37
N ASP A 58 -46.45 14.29 14.81
CA ASP A 58 -45.74 15.55 14.60
C ASP A 58 -46.20 16.23 13.29
N ARG A 59 -46.88 17.38 13.40
CA ARG A 59 -47.44 18.14 12.27
C ARG A 59 -46.83 19.53 12.12
N ARG A 60 -45.63 19.76 12.64
CA ARG A 60 -44.93 21.05 12.51
C ARG A 60 -44.67 21.36 11.01
N PRO A 61 -45.07 22.55 10.50
CA PRO A 61 -44.94 22.89 9.08
C PRO A 61 -43.49 23.13 8.64
N GLY A 62 -43.16 22.83 7.38
CA GLY A 62 -41.88 23.21 6.74
C GLY A 62 -40.71 22.24 6.93
N GLN A 63 -40.95 20.95 7.19
CA GLN A 63 -39.90 20.03 7.67
C GLN A 63 -39.49 18.91 6.70
N HIS A 64 -39.93 18.99 5.44
CA HIS A 64 -39.47 18.11 4.37
C HIS A 64 -38.72 18.95 3.33
N VAL A 65 -37.40 18.93 3.41
CA VAL A 65 -36.50 19.45 2.37
C VAL A 65 -35.93 18.23 1.67
N GLU A 66 -36.11 18.14 0.35
CA GLU A 66 -35.36 17.19 -0.45
C GLU A 66 -33.95 17.78 -0.64
N GLY A 67 -32.93 17.07 -0.15
CA GLY A 67 -31.54 17.45 -0.39
C GLY A 67 -31.12 17.30 -1.84
N GLU A 68 -30.17 18.09 -2.29
CA GLU A 68 -29.46 17.83 -3.54
C GLU A 68 -28.21 17.01 -3.24
N ALA A 69 -28.07 15.89 -3.94
CA ALA A 69 -26.84 15.10 -4.00
C ALA A 69 -26.57 14.81 -5.47
N GLU A 70 -25.31 14.51 -5.79
CA GLU A 70 -24.91 14.14 -7.14
C GLU A 70 -25.77 12.97 -7.63
N LYS A 71 -26.38 13.17 -8.80
CA LYS A 71 -27.27 12.18 -9.40
C LYS A 71 -26.43 11.19 -10.19
N MET A 72 -26.62 9.90 -9.90
CA MET A 72 -26.03 8.80 -10.62
C MET A 72 -27.15 7.99 -11.28
N VAL A 73 -27.12 7.86 -12.60
CA VAL A 73 -28.11 7.07 -13.35
C VAL A 73 -27.43 5.83 -13.88
N VAL A 74 -27.97 4.66 -13.55
CA VAL A 74 -27.49 3.38 -14.07
C VAL A 74 -28.57 2.78 -14.97
N ARG A 75 -28.21 2.61 -16.24
CA ARG A 75 -29.09 2.06 -17.29
C ARG A 75 -28.55 0.72 -17.77
N ASP A 76 -29.46 -0.22 -18.02
CA ASP A 76 -29.10 -1.47 -18.68
C ASP A 76 -28.67 -1.19 -20.12
N ALA A 77 -27.45 -1.66 -20.47
CA ALA A 77 -26.90 -1.58 -21.82
C ALA A 77 -26.92 -2.93 -22.55
N GLY A 78 -27.56 -3.95 -21.95
CA GLY A 78 -27.65 -5.32 -22.42
C GLY A 78 -26.57 -6.24 -21.84
N GLY A 79 -26.98 -7.45 -21.45
CA GLY A 79 -26.10 -8.44 -20.82
C GLY A 79 -25.71 -8.02 -19.39
N ASP A 80 -24.44 -8.21 -19.03
CA ASP A 80 -23.92 -7.74 -17.73
C ASP A 80 -23.43 -6.27 -17.80
N SER A 81 -23.56 -5.60 -18.95
CA SER A 81 -23.07 -4.24 -19.18
C SER A 81 -24.11 -3.21 -18.75
N VAL A 82 -23.66 -2.17 -18.08
CA VAL A 82 -24.47 -1.00 -17.71
C VAL A 82 -23.80 0.29 -18.16
N GLU A 83 -24.62 1.28 -18.50
CA GLU A 83 -24.22 2.67 -18.67
C GLU A 83 -24.42 3.42 -17.36
N VAL A 84 -23.37 4.09 -16.91
CA VAL A 84 -23.33 4.83 -15.66
C VAL A 84 -23.14 6.30 -16.00
N ILE A 85 -24.13 7.14 -15.67
CA ILE A 85 -24.12 8.58 -15.95
C ILE A 85 -24.02 9.32 -14.63
N ILE A 86 -23.01 10.18 -14.47
CA ILE A 86 -22.76 10.94 -13.23
C ILE A 86 -22.71 12.44 -13.54
N GLY A 87 -23.30 13.26 -12.66
CA GLY A 87 -23.23 14.71 -12.73
C GLY A 87 -23.85 15.30 -14.01
N GLU A 88 -23.10 16.16 -14.70
CA GLU A 88 -23.51 16.88 -15.93
C GLU A 88 -23.63 15.99 -17.18
N GLY A 89 -23.64 14.66 -17.03
CA GLY A 89 -23.88 13.72 -18.13
C GLY A 89 -22.65 12.92 -18.56
N THR A 90 -21.56 12.92 -17.78
CA THR A 90 -20.41 12.06 -18.08
C THR A 90 -20.83 10.60 -18.02
N THR A 91 -20.65 9.89 -19.13
CA THR A 91 -21.11 8.50 -19.30
C THR A 91 -19.93 7.54 -19.24
N TYR A 92 -20.06 6.52 -18.41
CA TYR A 92 -19.11 5.45 -18.23
C TYR A 92 -19.77 4.12 -18.58
N ARG A 93 -18.96 3.17 -19.06
CA ARG A 93 -19.40 1.79 -19.28
C ARG A 93 -18.83 0.91 -18.19
N ALA A 94 -19.68 0.15 -17.53
CA ALA A 94 -19.31 -0.77 -16.47
C ALA A 94 -19.99 -2.13 -16.65
N ARG A 95 -19.49 -3.14 -15.95
CA ARG A 95 -20.17 -4.40 -15.71
C ARG A 95 -20.82 -4.35 -14.33
N LYS A 96 -22.07 -4.77 -14.21
CA LYS A 96 -22.76 -4.88 -12.93
C LYS A 96 -22.45 -6.25 -12.31
N GLU A 97 -21.91 -6.24 -11.09
CA GLU A 97 -21.55 -7.43 -10.33
C GLU A 97 -22.38 -7.50 -9.04
N ALA A 98 -22.77 -8.72 -8.64
CA ALA A 98 -23.43 -8.92 -7.36
C ALA A 98 -22.42 -8.71 -6.22
N LEU A 99 -22.78 -7.91 -5.21
CA LEU A 99 -21.99 -7.77 -4.00
C LEU A 99 -22.33 -8.95 -3.07
N HIS A 100 -21.45 -9.95 -2.95
CA HIS A 100 -21.80 -11.23 -2.30
C HIS A 100 -21.77 -11.24 -0.76
N VAL A 101 -21.61 -10.09 -0.07
CA VAL A 101 -21.32 -10.07 1.37
C VAL A 101 -22.52 -9.58 2.19
N ASN A 102 -23.26 -10.49 2.83
CA ASN A 102 -24.33 -10.21 3.82
C ASN A 102 -25.31 -9.08 3.44
N SER A 103 -25.39 -8.77 2.14
CA SER A 103 -25.82 -7.44 1.72
C SER A 103 -27.32 -7.40 1.55
N HIS A 104 -27.91 -6.30 2.00
CA HIS A 104 -29.30 -6.01 1.75
C HIS A 104 -29.60 -6.12 0.24
N PRO A 105 -30.78 -6.66 -0.14
CA PRO A 105 -31.21 -6.67 -1.53
C PRO A 105 -31.20 -5.23 -2.06
N GLY A 106 -30.27 -4.91 -2.95
CA GLY A 106 -30.08 -3.56 -3.48
C GLY A 106 -28.62 -3.09 -3.57
N ASN A 107 -27.69 -3.72 -2.85
CA ASN A 107 -26.27 -3.40 -2.99
C ASN A 107 -25.67 -4.12 -4.20
N PHE A 108 -24.80 -3.44 -4.95
CA PHE A 108 -24.11 -4.03 -6.11
C PHE A 108 -22.78 -3.33 -6.37
N ARG A 109 -21.95 -3.97 -7.18
CA ARG A 109 -20.65 -3.46 -7.61
C ARG A 109 -20.68 -3.10 -9.09
N LEU A 110 -19.99 -2.04 -9.45
CA LEU A 110 -19.73 -1.63 -10.82
C LEU A 110 -18.25 -1.85 -11.13
N ALA A 111 -17.94 -2.71 -12.09
CA ALA A 111 -16.59 -2.94 -12.57
C ALA A 111 -16.36 -2.22 -13.90
N PHE A 112 -15.38 -1.32 -13.94
CA PHE A 112 -15.00 -0.54 -15.10
C PHE A 112 -13.80 -1.18 -15.80
N ALA A 113 -13.55 -0.78 -17.05
CA ALA A 113 -12.24 -1.03 -17.64
C ALA A 113 -11.17 -0.25 -16.84
N GLN A 114 -9.93 -0.74 -16.88
CA GLN A 114 -8.86 -0.23 -16.03
C GLN A 114 -8.64 1.28 -16.24
N GLY A 115 -8.83 2.05 -15.17
CA GLY A 115 -8.68 3.51 -15.12
C GLY A 115 -9.83 4.30 -15.77
N THR A 116 -10.87 3.64 -16.29
CA THR A 116 -11.94 4.33 -17.03
C THR A 116 -13.11 4.75 -16.17
N GLY A 117 -13.20 4.30 -14.92
CA GLY A 117 -14.31 4.68 -14.03
C GLY A 117 -14.19 6.09 -13.46
N PRO A 118 -15.22 6.55 -12.74
CA PRO A 118 -15.23 7.85 -12.07
C PRO A 118 -14.03 8.01 -11.14
N GLY A 119 -13.30 9.12 -11.25
CA GLY A 119 -12.08 9.35 -10.48
C GLY A 119 -10.94 8.36 -10.78
N GLY A 120 -11.01 7.63 -11.90
CA GLY A 120 -10.04 6.59 -12.25
C GLY A 120 -10.27 5.25 -11.53
N ALA A 121 -11.41 5.07 -10.87
CA ALA A 121 -11.75 3.83 -10.16
C ALA A 121 -11.96 2.67 -11.14
N ASP A 122 -11.44 1.49 -10.79
CA ASP A 122 -11.67 0.26 -11.56
C ASP A 122 -12.93 -0.45 -11.08
N ARG A 123 -13.30 -0.25 -9.82
CA ARG A 123 -14.49 -0.84 -9.19
C ARG A 123 -15.12 0.14 -8.21
N LEU A 124 -16.44 0.25 -8.23
CA LEU A 124 -17.23 1.05 -7.28
C LEU A 124 -18.28 0.17 -6.62
N ASP A 125 -18.31 0.19 -5.29
CA ASP A 125 -19.34 -0.43 -4.47
C ASP A 125 -20.45 0.59 -4.19
N LEU A 126 -21.69 0.18 -4.48
CA LEU A 126 -22.89 0.95 -4.21
C LEU A 126 -23.67 0.27 -3.10
N VAL A 127 -23.68 0.91 -1.94
CA VAL A 127 -24.37 0.44 -0.73
C VAL A 127 -25.53 1.38 -0.44
N GLN A 128 -26.74 0.86 -0.23
CA GLN A 128 -27.88 1.72 0.10
C GLN A 128 -27.58 2.53 1.37
N ALA A 129 -27.71 3.86 1.29
CA ALA A 129 -27.32 4.74 2.38
C ALA A 129 -28.50 5.03 3.33
N ASP A 130 -28.20 5.00 4.62
CA ASP A 130 -29.05 5.47 5.70
C ASP A 130 -28.27 6.47 6.57
N LEU A 131 -28.78 6.82 7.75
CA LEU A 131 -28.05 7.74 8.65
C LEU A 131 -26.71 7.17 9.14
N HIS A 132 -26.52 5.86 9.15
CA HIS A 132 -25.23 5.26 9.53
C HIS A 132 -24.13 5.61 8.53
N ALA A 133 -24.49 5.86 7.26
CA ALA A 133 -23.56 6.33 6.23
C ALA A 133 -22.86 7.66 6.58
N LEU A 134 -23.44 8.50 7.45
CA LEU A 134 -22.78 9.72 7.94
C LEU A 134 -21.52 9.42 8.73
N THR A 135 -21.55 8.39 9.57
CA THR A 135 -20.39 7.99 10.37
C THR A 135 -19.22 7.61 9.46
N THR A 136 -19.53 6.93 8.36
CA THR A 136 -18.60 6.63 7.29
C THR A 136 -18.05 7.87 6.59
N LEU A 137 -18.89 8.84 6.24
CA LEU A 137 -18.44 10.09 5.62
C LEU A 137 -17.54 10.89 6.57
N TYR A 138 -17.84 10.90 7.87
CA TYR A 138 -16.99 11.53 8.87
C TYR A 138 -15.63 10.84 8.95
N ALA A 139 -15.63 9.51 9.02
CA ALA A 139 -14.39 8.75 9.12
C ALA A 139 -13.54 8.86 7.86
N GLN A 140 -14.16 8.95 6.68
CA GLN A 140 -13.44 9.26 5.45
C GLN A 140 -12.77 10.63 5.52
N ALA A 141 -13.51 11.67 5.91
CA ALA A 141 -12.97 13.02 6.03
C ALA A 141 -11.79 13.09 7.03
N VAL A 142 -11.83 12.28 8.10
CA VAL A 142 -10.71 12.14 9.03
C VAL A 142 -9.58 11.34 8.41
N ALA A 143 -9.85 10.22 7.74
CA ALA A 143 -8.87 9.37 7.08
C ALA A 143 -8.03 10.15 6.05
N ASP A 144 -8.66 11.08 5.30
CA ASP A 144 -7.98 11.97 4.34
C ASP A 144 -6.90 12.87 4.99
N SER A 145 -6.95 13.06 6.31
CA SER A 145 -5.96 13.82 7.09
C SER A 145 -4.95 12.95 7.84
N LEU A 146 -5.10 11.62 7.74
CA LEU A 146 -4.29 10.64 8.44
C LEU A 146 -3.36 9.90 7.46
N PRO A 147 -2.25 9.33 7.95
CA PRO A 147 -1.28 8.58 7.15
C PRO A 147 -1.78 7.15 6.86
N VAL A 148 -2.99 7.05 6.30
CA VAL A 148 -3.64 5.79 5.98
C VAL A 148 -4.20 5.85 4.56
N LEU A 149 -4.05 4.75 3.81
CA LEU A 149 -4.75 4.63 2.54
C LEU A 149 -6.22 4.32 2.81
N SER A 150 -7.08 5.16 2.26
CA SER A 150 -8.53 5.01 2.31
C SER A 150 -9.12 5.10 0.89
N PRO A 151 -10.17 4.32 0.59
CA PRO A 151 -10.90 4.44 -0.66
C PRO A 151 -11.71 5.72 -0.67
N SER A 152 -11.94 6.30 -1.84
CA SER A 152 -12.86 7.43 -1.95
C SER A 152 -14.29 7.02 -1.58
N VAL A 153 -15.00 7.88 -0.85
CA VAL A 153 -16.40 7.65 -0.44
C VAL A 153 -17.22 8.91 -0.72
N ALA A 154 -18.39 8.73 -1.33
CA ALA A 154 -19.31 9.82 -1.65
C ALA A 154 -20.78 9.38 -1.46
N LEU A 155 -21.66 10.35 -1.22
CA LEU A 155 -23.10 10.13 -1.18
C LEU A 155 -23.72 10.52 -2.53
N VAL A 156 -24.45 9.59 -3.16
CA VAL A 156 -25.08 9.80 -4.47
C VAL A 156 -26.58 9.49 -4.41
N LYS A 157 -27.36 10.14 -5.27
CA LYS A 157 -28.75 9.76 -5.56
C LYS A 157 -28.75 8.84 -6.77
N LEU A 158 -28.90 7.55 -6.52
CA LEU A 158 -28.89 6.53 -7.56
C LEU A 158 -30.28 6.31 -8.15
N GLU A 159 -30.40 6.48 -9.46
CA GLU A 159 -31.56 6.14 -10.29
C GLU A 159 -31.25 4.85 -11.07
N LEU A 160 -31.93 3.76 -10.75
CA LEU A 160 -31.80 2.47 -11.44
C LEU A 160 -32.96 2.30 -12.41
N GLU A 161 -32.69 2.19 -13.71
CA GLU A 161 -33.70 1.86 -14.74
C GLU A 161 -34.95 2.75 -14.70
N GLY A 162 -34.79 4.04 -14.38
CA GLY A 162 -35.89 5.01 -14.28
C GLY A 162 -36.70 4.94 -12.97
N ALA A 163 -36.35 4.07 -12.03
CA ALA A 163 -36.95 4.04 -10.70
C ALA A 163 -36.59 5.31 -9.91
N LYS A 164 -37.47 5.74 -8.98
CA LYS A 164 -37.23 6.93 -8.14
C LYS A 164 -35.85 6.88 -7.50
N ALA A 165 -35.07 7.95 -7.66
CA ALA A 165 -33.72 8.03 -7.11
C ALA A 165 -33.69 7.83 -5.59
N ARG A 166 -32.76 7.00 -5.12
CA ARG A 166 -32.56 6.68 -3.70
C ARG A 166 -31.13 7.03 -3.27
N PRO A 167 -30.89 7.34 -1.99
CA PRO A 167 -29.55 7.60 -1.50
C PRO A 167 -28.72 6.32 -1.45
N TYR A 168 -27.51 6.38 -2.01
CA TYR A 168 -26.50 5.33 -1.95
C TYR A 168 -25.16 5.93 -1.53
N LEU A 169 -24.41 5.16 -0.77
CA LEU A 169 -23.01 5.38 -0.51
C LEU A 169 -22.23 4.73 -1.65
N MET A 170 -21.52 5.56 -2.40
CA MET A 170 -20.57 5.14 -3.43
C MET A 170 -19.19 5.07 -2.81
N GLN A 171 -18.54 3.90 -2.91
CA GLN A 171 -17.22 3.66 -2.36
C GLN A 171 -16.33 3.01 -3.42
N GLU A 172 -15.10 3.49 -3.57
CA GLU A 172 -14.10 2.83 -4.41
C GLU A 172 -13.68 1.50 -3.80
N ALA A 173 -13.71 0.42 -4.58
CA ALA A 173 -13.26 -0.87 -4.08
C ALA A 173 -11.73 -0.92 -4.08
N ILE A 174 -11.15 -1.45 -3.01
CA ILE A 174 -9.70 -1.64 -2.90
C ILE A 174 -9.32 -2.87 -3.74
N THR A 175 -8.68 -2.64 -4.87
CA THR A 175 -8.13 -3.65 -5.78
C THR A 175 -6.60 -3.63 -5.79
N PRO A 176 -5.92 -4.63 -6.39
CA PRO A 176 -4.50 -4.54 -6.65
C PRO A 176 -4.11 -3.27 -7.44
N ASP A 177 -4.93 -2.87 -8.41
CA ASP A 177 -4.73 -1.64 -9.19
C ASP A 177 -4.89 -0.37 -8.32
N PHE A 178 -5.83 -0.36 -7.36
CA PHE A 178 -5.94 0.71 -6.36
C PHE A 178 -4.62 0.85 -5.56
N VAL A 179 -4.07 -0.28 -5.11
CA VAL A 179 -2.78 -0.30 -4.39
C VAL A 179 -1.65 0.19 -5.29
N LEU A 180 -1.58 -0.23 -6.55
CA LEU A 180 -0.57 0.23 -7.49
C LEU A 180 -0.66 1.74 -7.78
N LYS A 181 -1.87 2.29 -7.85
CA LYS A 181 -2.13 3.73 -8.07
C LYS A 181 -1.74 4.59 -6.87
N ARG A 182 -2.00 4.10 -5.65
CA ARG A 182 -1.97 4.95 -4.44
C ARG A 182 -0.88 4.61 -3.42
N ALA A 183 -0.32 3.40 -3.46
CA ALA A 183 0.70 2.97 -2.51
C ALA A 183 2.12 3.18 -3.02
N ALA A 184 3.07 3.26 -2.09
CA ALA A 184 4.49 3.23 -2.39
C ALA A 184 4.90 1.95 -3.14
N VAL A 185 6.09 1.97 -3.73
CA VAL A 185 6.55 0.88 -4.58
C VAL A 185 6.84 -0.39 -3.79
N ALA A 186 6.49 -1.53 -4.38
CA ALA A 186 6.57 -2.88 -3.81
C ALA A 186 5.52 -3.31 -2.76
N MET A 187 4.42 -2.56 -2.61
CA MET A 187 3.26 -3.04 -1.83
C MET A 187 2.45 -4.08 -2.61
N SER A 188 1.96 -5.10 -1.92
CA SER A 188 0.99 -6.09 -2.42
C SER A 188 -0.20 -6.16 -1.50
N LEU A 189 -1.39 -6.27 -2.09
CA LEU A 189 -2.61 -6.45 -1.32
C LEU A 189 -2.57 -7.82 -0.62
N MET A 190 -2.74 -7.80 0.70
CA MET A 190 -2.98 -8.99 1.50
C MET A 190 -4.48 -9.10 1.77
N GLY A 191 -5.04 -10.25 1.42
CA GLY A 191 -6.35 -10.67 1.90
C GLY A 191 -6.34 -10.82 3.42
N PRO A 192 -7.50 -10.71 4.09
CA PRO A 192 -7.65 -10.97 5.51
C PRO A 192 -7.16 -12.32 6.04
N ASP A 193 -7.13 -13.34 5.19
CA ASP A 193 -6.54 -14.65 5.50
C ASP A 193 -4.99 -14.63 5.51
N GLY A 194 -4.39 -13.52 5.07
CA GLY A 194 -2.94 -13.34 4.92
C GLY A 194 -2.41 -13.79 3.55
N SER A 195 -3.29 -14.25 2.64
CA SER A 195 -2.90 -14.57 1.27
C SER A 195 -2.58 -13.30 0.48
N VAL A 196 -1.60 -13.37 -0.42
CA VAL A 196 -1.34 -12.29 -1.38
C VAL A 196 -1.99 -12.66 -2.71
N GLU A 197 -2.80 -11.74 -3.25
CA GLU A 197 -3.46 -11.94 -4.53
C GLU A 197 -2.41 -11.97 -5.66
N THR A 198 -2.12 -13.16 -6.20
CA THR A 198 -1.08 -13.40 -7.22
C THR A 198 -1.59 -13.30 -8.66
N GLU A 199 -2.84 -12.87 -8.90
CA GLU A 199 -3.41 -12.83 -10.24
C GLU A 199 -2.96 -11.59 -11.04
N ARG A 200 -1.74 -11.65 -11.57
CA ARG A 200 -1.37 -11.34 -12.97
C ARG A 200 0.13 -11.56 -13.16
N ARG A 201 0.47 -12.69 -13.78
CA ARG A 201 1.80 -12.99 -14.29
C ARG A 201 2.22 -11.95 -15.32
N SER A 202 3.28 -11.19 -15.03
CA SER A 202 4.42 -11.02 -15.93
C SER A 202 5.60 -10.35 -15.21
N VAL A 203 6.73 -11.07 -15.17
CA VAL A 203 8.11 -10.55 -15.07
C VAL A 203 8.63 -10.18 -13.66
N VAL A 204 9.36 -11.17 -13.12
CA VAL A 204 10.33 -11.21 -12.01
C VAL A 204 9.83 -11.21 -10.56
N GLY A 205 9.78 -12.41 -9.99
CA GLY A 205 10.18 -12.66 -8.60
C GLY A 205 9.06 -13.07 -7.65
N ASP A 206 8.99 -14.37 -7.39
CA ASP A 206 8.04 -15.09 -6.54
C ASP A 206 8.06 -14.73 -5.04
N THR A 207 6.97 -15.11 -4.38
CA THR A 207 6.71 -15.28 -2.93
C THR A 207 6.46 -14.06 -2.03
N ILE A 208 5.18 -13.77 -1.82
CA ILE A 208 4.56 -14.03 -0.52
C ILE A 208 3.37 -14.94 -0.83
N GLY A 209 3.47 -16.23 -0.47
CA GLY A 209 2.43 -17.20 -0.84
C GLY A 209 2.92 -18.63 -1.06
N ASN A 210 3.73 -19.14 -0.13
CA ASN A 210 3.67 -20.53 0.35
C ASN A 210 4.62 -20.64 1.56
N SER A 211 4.21 -20.08 2.69
CA SER A 211 4.62 -20.71 3.95
C SER A 211 3.80 -21.99 4.04
N GLY A 212 4.36 -23.12 3.59
CA GLY A 212 3.85 -24.45 3.93
C GLY A 212 3.86 -24.72 5.45
N ASP A 213 4.29 -23.73 6.24
CA ASP A 213 4.65 -23.82 7.63
C ASP A 213 3.62 -23.12 8.55
N GLY A 214 2.61 -22.42 8.01
CA GLY A 214 1.52 -21.84 8.80
C GLY A 214 1.96 -20.84 9.89
N SER A 215 3.10 -20.16 9.72
CA SER A 215 3.59 -19.21 10.73
C SER A 215 2.70 -17.97 10.78
N PRO A 216 2.16 -17.61 11.96
CA PRO A 216 1.26 -16.47 12.10
C PRO A 216 1.98 -15.15 11.81
N VAL A 217 1.27 -14.22 11.17
CA VAL A 217 1.73 -12.84 11.00
C VAL A 217 1.98 -12.24 12.39
N GLN A 218 3.13 -11.58 12.58
CA GLN A 218 3.46 -10.94 13.86
C GLN A 218 3.00 -9.48 13.85
N GLY A 219 2.40 -9.02 14.95
CA GLY A 219 1.97 -7.62 15.10
C GLY A 219 3.10 -6.61 14.98
N ALA A 220 4.34 -6.98 15.33
CA ALA A 220 5.53 -6.13 15.20
C ALA A 220 5.83 -5.69 13.75
N ARG A 221 5.30 -6.38 12.74
CA ARG A 221 5.47 -6.00 11.33
C ARG A 221 4.56 -4.87 10.89
N PHE A 222 3.52 -4.54 11.65
CA PHE A 222 2.59 -3.50 11.26
C PHE A 222 3.21 -2.11 11.37
N ASN A 223 2.99 -1.27 10.36
CA ASN A 223 3.36 0.15 10.40
C ASN A 223 2.64 0.82 11.59
N PRO A 224 3.35 1.38 12.58
CA PRO A 224 2.69 1.89 13.78
C PRO A 224 1.76 3.07 13.53
N GLU A 225 2.12 3.96 12.62
CA GLU A 225 1.39 5.19 12.32
C GLU A 225 0.06 4.89 11.59
N ALA A 226 0.12 4.04 10.56
CA ALA A 226 -1.07 3.60 9.82
C ALA A 226 -1.97 2.72 10.69
N THR A 227 -1.40 1.85 11.53
CA THR A 227 -2.14 1.03 12.50
C THR A 227 -2.86 1.90 13.52
N ALA A 228 -2.18 2.91 14.08
CA ALA A 228 -2.79 3.89 14.98
C ALA A 228 -3.95 4.65 14.29
N ALA A 229 -3.77 5.08 13.05
CA ALA A 229 -4.80 5.75 12.28
C ALA A 229 -6.03 4.85 12.03
N VAL A 230 -5.84 3.63 11.54
CA VAL A 230 -6.93 2.67 11.32
C VAL A 230 -7.64 2.33 12.63
N GLY A 231 -6.89 2.11 13.70
CA GLY A 231 -7.43 1.81 15.02
C GLY A 231 -8.25 2.95 15.61
N LEU A 232 -7.77 4.18 15.47
CA LEU A 232 -8.49 5.39 15.89
C LEU A 232 -9.79 5.57 15.12
N LEU A 233 -9.77 5.39 13.80
CA LEU A 233 -10.97 5.44 12.95
C LEU A 233 -11.96 4.33 13.30
N ALA A 234 -11.48 3.09 13.49
CA ALA A 234 -12.31 1.96 13.90
C ALA A 234 -13.03 2.22 15.23
N TYR A 235 -12.31 2.78 16.20
CA TYR A 235 -12.87 3.19 17.49
C TYR A 235 -13.90 4.31 17.34
N ALA A 236 -13.60 5.34 16.53
CA ALA A 236 -14.51 6.46 16.29
C ALA A 236 -15.80 6.01 15.60
N GLU A 237 -15.73 5.09 14.62
CA GLU A 237 -16.89 4.49 13.95
C GLU A 237 -17.62 3.45 14.81
N HIS A 238 -17.01 2.98 15.90
CA HIS A 238 -17.49 1.83 16.67
C HIS A 238 -17.54 0.53 15.84
N ARG A 239 -16.64 0.40 14.87
CA ARG A 239 -16.62 -0.67 13.88
C ARG A 239 -15.75 -1.84 14.33
N ASN A 240 -16.37 -2.84 14.95
CA ASN A 240 -15.67 -4.02 15.46
C ASN A 240 -15.14 -4.95 14.36
N GLY A 241 -15.71 -4.87 13.15
CA GLY A 241 -15.37 -5.72 12.01
C GLY A 241 -13.88 -5.75 11.63
N LEU A 242 -13.22 -4.59 11.74
CA LEU A 242 -11.77 -4.46 11.50
C LEU A 242 -10.93 -5.35 12.46
N LEU A 243 -11.42 -5.60 13.68
CA LEU A 243 -10.78 -6.49 14.67
C LEU A 243 -11.15 -7.96 14.48
N LEU A 244 -12.15 -8.24 13.64
CA LEU A 244 -12.68 -9.58 13.37
C LEU A 244 -12.18 -10.16 12.05
N GLY A 245 -11.26 -9.47 11.35
CA GLY A 245 -10.72 -9.94 10.07
C GLY A 245 -11.43 -9.37 8.84
N GLU A 246 -12.20 -8.29 8.98
CA GLU A 246 -12.72 -7.55 7.81
C GLU A 246 -11.74 -6.43 7.36
N ALA A 247 -10.56 -6.37 7.98
CA ALA A 247 -9.49 -5.46 7.61
C ALA A 247 -8.53 -6.10 6.62
N GLY A 248 -8.32 -5.43 5.50
CA GLY A 248 -7.21 -5.71 4.60
C GLY A 248 -5.95 -5.01 5.04
N ALA A 249 -4.82 -5.49 4.54
CA ALA A 249 -3.56 -4.78 4.65
C ALA A 249 -2.80 -4.87 3.33
N MET A 250 -1.75 -4.07 3.22
CA MET A 250 -0.76 -4.24 2.19
C MET A 250 0.50 -4.80 2.85
N SER A 251 1.08 -5.83 2.26
CA SER A 251 2.45 -6.23 2.59
C SER A 251 3.40 -5.46 1.72
N ASP A 252 4.38 -4.86 2.36
CA ASP A 252 5.59 -4.49 1.69
C ASP A 252 6.43 -5.75 1.42
N ARG A 253 6.60 -6.12 0.15
CA ARG A 253 7.46 -7.27 -0.24
C ARG A 253 8.92 -7.07 0.15
N VAL A 254 9.31 -5.82 0.44
CA VAL A 254 10.68 -5.42 0.66
C VAL A 254 11.07 -5.42 2.11
N THR A 255 10.24 -4.85 2.99
CA THR A 255 10.53 -4.81 4.44
C THR A 255 9.79 -5.91 5.21
N GLY A 256 8.89 -6.66 4.55
CA GLY A 256 7.92 -7.50 5.25
C GLY A 256 6.92 -6.69 6.10
N GLY A 257 7.01 -5.36 6.07
CA GLY A 257 6.16 -4.45 6.82
C GLY A 257 4.71 -4.50 6.31
N ILE A 258 3.78 -4.33 7.22
CA ILE A 258 2.36 -4.47 6.95
C ILE A 258 1.67 -3.13 7.17
N THR A 259 1.08 -2.56 6.14
CA THR A 259 0.33 -1.31 6.24
C THR A 259 -1.15 -1.62 6.17
N PRO A 260 -1.92 -1.47 7.27
CA PRO A 260 -3.35 -1.75 7.25
C PRO A 260 -4.07 -0.74 6.34
N LEU A 261 -5.12 -1.22 5.68
CA LEU A 261 -5.95 -0.41 4.80
C LEU A 261 -7.26 -0.07 5.49
N TYR A 262 -7.71 1.17 5.33
CA TYR A 262 -9.00 1.57 5.85
C TYR A 262 -10.13 1.12 4.90
N ARG A 263 -11.14 0.41 5.43
CA ARG A 263 -12.37 -0.05 4.72
C ARG A 263 -12.16 -1.00 3.53
N MET A 264 -11.40 -2.08 3.74
CA MET A 264 -11.31 -3.25 2.83
C MET A 264 -12.54 -4.17 2.91
N ASP A 265 -13.72 -3.58 3.06
CA ASP A 265 -14.96 -4.34 3.17
C ASP A 265 -15.57 -4.51 1.79
N HIS A 266 -16.09 -5.72 1.58
CA HIS A 266 -16.89 -6.17 0.43
C HIS A 266 -16.10 -6.80 -0.72
N GLY A 267 -16.31 -8.11 -0.93
CA GLY A 267 -16.17 -8.74 -2.24
C GLY A 267 -15.18 -9.89 -2.36
N MET A 268 -14.32 -10.15 -1.37
CA MET A 268 -13.56 -11.40 -1.31
C MET A 268 -14.38 -12.38 -0.47
N ALA A 269 -14.90 -13.44 -1.08
CA ALA A 269 -15.57 -14.51 -0.36
C ALA A 269 -14.53 -15.23 0.52
N TYR A 270 -14.73 -15.27 1.83
CA TYR A 270 -13.78 -15.86 2.77
C TYR A 270 -14.15 -17.30 3.12
N GLU A 271 -13.15 -18.16 3.20
CA GLU A 271 -13.21 -19.37 4.02
C GLU A 271 -13.10 -18.95 5.51
N GLU A 272 -13.96 -19.50 6.38
CA GLU A 272 -14.11 -19.13 7.80
C GLU A 272 -12.85 -19.28 8.69
N ASN A 273 -11.71 -19.66 8.12
CA ASN A 273 -10.47 -19.97 8.85
C ASN A 273 -9.37 -18.91 8.72
N GLY A 274 -9.69 -17.66 8.37
CA GLY A 274 -8.73 -16.55 8.28
C GLY A 274 -8.11 -16.15 9.63
N THR A 275 -7.21 -16.97 10.17
CA THR A 275 -6.55 -16.77 11.48
C THR A 275 -5.30 -15.89 11.42
N GLY A 276 -4.89 -15.39 10.25
CA GLY A 276 -3.60 -14.73 10.08
C GLY A 276 -3.54 -13.28 10.55
N LEU A 277 -4.38 -12.41 9.99
CA LEU A 277 -4.12 -10.96 10.04
C LEU A 277 -4.81 -10.25 11.22
N ALA A 278 -6.02 -10.65 11.59
CA ALA A 278 -6.77 -10.01 12.69
C ALA A 278 -6.12 -10.17 14.07
N PRO A 279 -5.58 -11.36 14.46
CA PRO A 279 -4.83 -11.49 15.71
C PRO A 279 -3.57 -10.63 15.71
N ALA A 280 -2.84 -10.59 14.60
CA ALA A 280 -1.62 -9.79 14.44
C ALA A 280 -1.91 -8.28 14.49
N PHE A 281 -3.00 -7.83 13.87
CA PHE A 281 -3.44 -6.44 13.95
C PHE A 281 -3.86 -6.07 15.38
N ARG A 282 -4.59 -6.95 16.09
CA ARG A 282 -4.92 -6.75 17.52
C ARG A 282 -3.67 -6.67 18.38
N GLU A 283 -2.70 -7.56 18.15
CA GLU A 283 -1.40 -7.53 18.79
C GLU A 283 -0.70 -6.19 18.56
N ALA A 284 -0.56 -5.76 17.30
CA ALA A 284 0.03 -4.49 16.92
C ALA A 284 -0.64 -3.31 17.62
N MET A 285 -1.97 -3.27 17.60
CA MET A 285 -2.77 -2.23 18.24
C MET A 285 -2.54 -2.14 19.75
N THR A 286 -2.31 -3.26 20.43
CA THR A 286 -2.01 -3.26 21.87
C THR A 286 -0.55 -2.91 22.20
N GLY A 287 0.31 -2.81 21.19
CA GLY A 287 1.72 -2.44 21.35
C GLY A 287 1.91 -1.00 21.84
N ALA A 288 2.88 -0.78 22.74
CA ALA A 288 3.14 0.52 23.34
C ALA A 288 3.43 1.62 22.29
N THR A 289 4.16 1.28 21.23
CA THR A 289 4.45 2.20 20.12
C THR A 289 3.17 2.68 19.44
N VAL A 290 2.25 1.78 19.12
CA VAL A 290 0.97 2.12 18.47
C VAL A 290 0.08 2.94 19.42
N GLN A 291 0.02 2.59 20.71
CA GLN A 291 -0.73 3.36 21.69
C GLN A 291 -0.21 4.80 21.82
N GLN A 292 1.11 4.99 21.84
CA GLN A 292 1.70 6.32 21.83
C GLN A 292 1.35 7.11 20.55
N GLU A 293 1.34 6.45 19.39
CA GLU A 293 0.91 7.08 18.14
C GLU A 293 -0.59 7.43 18.13
N ILE A 294 -1.46 6.59 18.70
CA ILE A 294 -2.89 6.89 18.89
C ILE A 294 -3.06 8.15 19.73
N ASP A 295 -2.36 8.25 20.86
CA ASP A 295 -2.41 9.42 21.74
C ASP A 295 -1.92 10.69 21.03
N LYS A 296 -0.81 10.59 20.28
CA LYS A 296 -0.29 11.71 19.47
C LYS A 296 -1.29 12.16 18.41
N LEU A 297 -1.89 11.23 17.67
CA LEU A 297 -2.89 11.54 16.64
C LEU A 297 -4.14 12.18 17.27
N ALA A 298 -4.64 11.62 18.37
CA ALA A 298 -5.80 12.15 19.08
C ALA A 298 -5.53 13.56 19.65
N GLU A 299 -4.35 13.81 20.22
CA GLU A 299 -3.92 15.13 20.66
C GLU A 299 -3.87 16.14 19.50
N ARG A 300 -3.32 15.72 18.35
CA ARG A 300 -3.28 16.56 17.14
C ARG A 300 -4.68 16.93 16.66
N LEU A 301 -5.59 15.95 16.58
CA LEU A 301 -6.98 16.17 16.19
C LEU A 301 -7.74 17.03 17.20
N ARG A 302 -7.47 16.87 18.51
CA ARG A 302 -8.08 17.66 19.58
C ARG A 302 -7.66 19.12 19.54
N LYS A 303 -6.39 19.42 19.22
CA LYS A 303 -5.93 20.79 18.98
C LYS A 303 -6.66 21.48 17.84
N ASP A 304 -7.17 20.71 16.88
CA ASP A 304 -7.92 21.18 15.73
C ASP A 304 -9.44 20.91 15.84
N SER A 305 -9.95 20.69 17.06
CA SER A 305 -11.32 20.18 17.26
C SER A 305 -12.41 21.10 16.71
N ALA A 306 -12.20 22.42 16.74
CA ALA A 306 -13.16 23.40 16.22
C ALA A 306 -13.31 23.29 14.69
N ASN A 307 -12.20 23.11 13.97
CA ASN A 307 -12.22 22.93 12.52
C ASN A 307 -12.83 21.58 12.16
N TRP A 308 -12.56 20.52 12.92
CA TRP A 308 -13.22 19.23 12.72
C TRP A 308 -14.73 19.31 12.94
N ALA A 309 -15.19 19.97 14.01
CA ALA A 309 -16.61 20.18 14.24
C ALA A 309 -17.28 20.93 13.08
N ALA A 310 -16.63 21.98 12.56
CA ALA A 310 -17.12 22.72 11.40
C ALA A 310 -17.16 21.87 10.11
N ARG A 311 -16.12 21.07 9.86
CA ARG A 311 -16.06 20.16 8.70
C ARG A 311 -17.16 19.09 8.75
N LEU A 312 -17.36 18.45 9.90
CA LEU A 312 -18.41 17.44 10.03
C LEU A 312 -19.81 18.06 9.95
N LEU A 313 -20.01 19.28 10.45
CA LEU A 313 -21.25 20.02 10.28
C LEU A 313 -21.54 20.36 8.80
N ALA A 314 -20.50 20.64 8.00
CA ALA A 314 -20.64 20.83 6.56
C ALA A 314 -21.07 19.54 5.85
N ILE A 315 -20.51 18.38 6.25
CA ILE A 315 -20.95 17.06 5.77
C ILE A 315 -22.43 16.86 6.11
N ASP A 316 -22.86 17.17 7.34
CA ASP A 316 -24.26 17.03 7.74
C ASP A 316 -25.20 17.89 6.92
N SER A 317 -24.82 19.15 6.70
CA SER A 317 -25.61 20.10 5.92
C SER A 317 -25.84 19.61 4.49
N ALA A 318 -24.87 18.90 3.90
CA ALA A 318 -25.00 18.30 2.58
C ALA A 318 -25.75 16.96 2.59
N ALA A 319 -25.44 16.08 3.54
CA ALA A 319 -25.92 14.69 3.52
C ALA A 319 -27.28 14.49 4.20
N VAL A 320 -27.60 15.23 5.27
CA VAL A 320 -28.86 15.06 6.03
C VAL A 320 -30.10 15.25 5.16
N PRO A 321 -30.21 16.30 4.32
CA PRO A 321 -31.38 16.48 3.46
C PRO A 321 -31.57 15.32 2.46
N VAL A 322 -30.50 14.62 2.08
CA VAL A 322 -30.51 13.48 1.16
C VAL A 322 -30.90 12.20 1.91
N LEU A 323 -30.35 11.99 3.11
CA LEU A 323 -30.57 10.79 3.94
C LEU A 323 -31.90 10.81 4.71
N ALA A 324 -32.50 11.98 4.92
CA ALA A 324 -33.77 12.10 5.63
C ALA A 324 -34.89 11.31 4.94
N ASN A 325 -34.86 11.16 3.61
CA ASN A 325 -35.78 10.33 2.83
C ASN A 325 -37.27 10.51 3.23
N GLY A 326 -37.72 11.76 3.34
CA GLY A 326 -39.09 12.10 3.74
C GLY A 326 -39.36 12.09 5.25
N ARG A 327 -38.37 11.79 6.10
CA ARG A 327 -38.45 12.00 7.54
C ARG A 327 -38.42 13.49 7.88
N ASN A 328 -38.83 13.79 9.10
CA ASN A 328 -38.77 15.14 9.66
C ASN A 328 -37.32 15.56 9.89
N ILE A 329 -36.89 16.65 9.25
CA ILE A 329 -35.50 17.11 9.31
C ILE A 329 -35.07 17.48 10.72
N GLY A 330 -35.92 18.09 11.54
CA GLY A 330 -35.53 18.48 12.91
C GLY A 330 -35.17 17.29 13.78
N LEU A 331 -35.88 16.17 13.60
CA LEU A 331 -35.60 14.92 14.28
C LEU A 331 -34.33 14.25 13.75
N VAL A 332 -34.17 14.22 12.42
CA VAL A 332 -32.96 13.68 11.80
C VAL A 332 -31.74 14.48 12.24
N GLN A 333 -31.82 15.80 12.27
CA GLN A 333 -30.74 16.68 12.72
C GLN A 333 -30.35 16.38 14.17
N ALA A 334 -31.32 16.17 15.06
CA ALA A 334 -31.02 15.81 16.45
C ALA A 334 -30.32 14.45 16.60
N GLU A 335 -30.69 13.45 15.78
CA GLU A 335 -29.99 12.16 15.71
C GLU A 335 -28.55 12.34 15.20
N VAL A 336 -28.39 13.16 14.16
CA VAL A 336 -27.10 13.43 13.53
C VAL A 336 -26.17 14.22 14.44
N ASP A 337 -26.69 15.22 15.15
CA ASP A 337 -25.92 15.97 16.15
C ASP A 337 -25.41 15.04 17.27
N ARG A 338 -26.22 14.06 17.69
CA ARG A 338 -25.82 13.04 18.66
C ARG A 338 -24.76 12.09 18.09
N GLN A 339 -24.91 11.64 16.84
CA GLN A 339 -23.94 10.78 16.17
C GLN A 339 -22.60 11.49 15.98
N ARG A 340 -22.60 12.72 15.45
CA ARG A 340 -21.42 13.58 15.31
C ARG A 340 -20.74 13.83 16.65
N GLY A 341 -21.50 14.18 17.69
CA GLY A 341 -20.98 14.39 19.04
C GLY A 341 -20.31 13.14 19.61
N SER A 342 -20.95 11.99 19.44
CA SER A 342 -20.40 10.70 19.91
C SER A 342 -19.15 10.30 19.11
N PHE A 343 -19.14 10.54 17.80
CA PHE A 343 -17.99 10.30 16.93
C PHE A 343 -16.80 11.16 17.34
N LEU A 344 -16.99 12.48 17.48
CA LEU A 344 -15.94 13.41 17.91
C LEU A 344 -15.43 13.08 19.32
N GLN A 345 -16.33 12.71 20.24
CA GLN A 345 -15.93 12.31 21.58
C GLN A 345 -15.01 11.09 21.56
N ARG A 346 -15.34 10.07 20.77
CA ARG A 346 -14.48 8.88 20.61
C ARG A 346 -13.18 9.20 19.88
N LEU A 347 -13.22 10.07 18.88
CA LEU A 347 -12.06 10.48 18.11
C LEU A 347 -11.04 11.26 18.95
N PHE A 348 -11.51 12.19 19.79
CA PHE A 348 -10.63 13.03 20.61
C PHE A 348 -10.24 12.40 21.94
N HIS A 349 -10.99 11.42 22.42
CA HIS A 349 -10.73 10.72 23.67
C HIS A 349 -10.77 9.20 23.44
N PRO A 350 -9.81 8.66 22.65
CA PRO A 350 -9.78 7.25 22.37
C PRO A 350 -9.54 6.44 23.65
N ALA A 351 -10.25 5.33 23.79
CA ALA A 351 -10.00 4.33 24.83
C ALA A 351 -9.88 2.95 24.17
N PRO A 352 -8.87 2.75 23.30
CA PRO A 352 -8.77 1.57 22.44
C PRO A 352 -8.67 0.28 23.24
N GLU A 353 -8.09 0.32 24.45
CA GLU A 353 -8.03 -0.85 25.36
C GLU A 353 -9.42 -1.42 25.68
N ARG A 354 -10.44 -0.56 25.83
CA ARG A 354 -11.82 -1.01 26.08
C ARG A 354 -12.48 -1.62 24.85
N PHE A 355 -11.99 -1.24 23.67
CA PHE A 355 -12.53 -1.65 22.38
C PHE A 355 -11.89 -2.94 21.86
N ILE A 356 -10.58 -3.10 22.11
CA ILE A 356 -9.78 -4.21 21.57
C ILE A 356 -9.73 -5.40 22.54
N GLY A 357 -9.99 -5.15 23.83
CA GLY A 357 -9.80 -6.12 24.90
C GLY A 357 -8.46 -5.94 25.61
N ALA A 358 -8.28 -6.63 26.74
CA ALA A 358 -7.05 -6.53 27.52
C ALA A 358 -5.83 -6.90 26.67
N PRO A 359 -4.70 -6.16 26.80
CA PRO A 359 -3.49 -6.43 26.03
C PRO A 359 -3.04 -7.87 26.28
N VAL A 360 -2.79 -8.61 25.20
CA VAL A 360 -2.10 -9.90 25.30
C VAL A 360 -0.69 -9.56 25.78
N LYS A 361 -0.40 -9.90 27.04
CA LYS A 361 0.86 -9.55 27.69
C LYS A 361 2.00 -10.31 27.03
N GLN A 362 2.66 -9.70 26.04
CA GLN A 362 3.83 -10.27 25.41
C GLN A 362 5.11 -9.88 26.13
N SER A 363 6.05 -10.83 26.13
CA SER A 363 7.44 -10.53 26.46
C SER A 363 8.04 -9.75 25.29
N PRO A 364 8.86 -8.71 25.54
CA PRO A 364 9.57 -8.03 24.47
C PRO A 364 10.34 -9.03 23.60
N PRO A 365 10.47 -8.78 22.28
CA PRO A 365 11.23 -9.66 21.41
C PRO A 365 12.62 -9.85 22.02
N ALA A 366 13.00 -11.10 22.22
CA ALA A 366 14.29 -11.43 22.82
C ALA A 366 15.39 -10.83 21.93
N ALA A 367 16.32 -10.08 22.53
CA ALA A 367 17.49 -9.60 21.81
C ALA A 367 18.19 -10.80 21.17
N ILE A 368 18.46 -10.72 19.86
CA ILE A 368 19.13 -11.80 19.13
C ILE A 368 20.53 -11.98 19.76
N PRO A 369 20.82 -13.14 20.36
CA PRO A 369 22.13 -13.37 20.95
C PRO A 369 23.18 -13.38 19.84
N LEU A 370 24.32 -12.72 20.09
CA LEU A 370 25.45 -12.76 19.16
C LEU A 370 25.96 -14.20 19.04
N ASP A 371 26.17 -14.66 17.80
CA ASP A 371 26.71 -15.99 17.55
C ASP A 371 28.05 -16.21 18.28
N PRO A 372 28.28 -17.37 18.95
CA PRO A 372 29.53 -17.66 19.65
C PRO A 372 30.77 -17.59 18.76
N TRP A 373 30.67 -17.98 17.48
CA TRP A 373 31.76 -17.89 16.52
C TRP A 373 32.12 -16.42 16.20
N LEU A 374 31.14 -15.52 16.21
CA LEU A 374 31.38 -14.08 16.00
C LEU A 374 32.04 -13.40 17.21
N ALA A 375 31.82 -13.91 18.42
CA ALA A 375 32.31 -13.30 19.66
C ALA A 375 33.83 -13.06 19.66
N GLN A 376 34.61 -13.93 19.01
CA GLN A 376 36.07 -13.81 18.91
C GLN A 376 36.53 -12.62 18.05
N PHE A 377 35.68 -12.08 17.18
CA PHE A 377 36.00 -10.94 16.30
C PHE A 377 35.54 -9.61 16.89
N ARG A 378 34.92 -9.61 18.07
CA ARG A 378 34.43 -8.41 18.74
C ARG A 378 35.59 -7.60 19.32
N THR A 379 35.93 -6.51 18.63
CA THR A 379 37.01 -5.59 19.05
C THR A 379 36.53 -4.47 19.97
N GLN A 380 35.25 -4.10 19.84
CA GLN A 380 34.56 -3.09 20.64
C GLN A 380 33.14 -3.58 20.92
N PRO A 381 32.42 -3.02 21.91
CA PRO A 381 31.04 -3.42 22.21
C PRO A 381 30.13 -3.39 20.97
N ASP A 382 30.38 -2.51 20.03
CA ASP A 382 29.58 -2.24 18.83
C ASP A 382 30.28 -2.65 17.53
N THR A 383 31.41 -3.37 17.56
CA THR A 383 32.18 -3.64 16.33
C THR A 383 32.79 -5.04 16.27
N LEU A 384 32.43 -5.79 15.24
CA LEU A 384 33.09 -7.02 14.77
C LEU A 384 34.11 -6.67 13.68
N ARG A 385 35.37 -7.03 13.89
CA ARG A 385 36.45 -6.72 12.95
C ARG A 385 37.18 -7.97 12.49
N PHE A 386 37.15 -8.18 11.17
CA PHE A 386 37.88 -9.23 10.48
C PHE A 386 39.15 -8.61 9.90
N VAL A 387 40.30 -9.01 10.44
CA VAL A 387 41.61 -8.60 9.91
C VAL A 387 42.02 -9.50 8.74
N ARG A 388 43.14 -9.19 8.08
CA ARG A 388 43.70 -10.05 7.03
C ARG A 388 43.78 -11.50 7.50
N GLY A 389 43.09 -12.40 6.81
CA GLY A 389 42.97 -13.79 7.20
C GLY A 389 42.04 -14.57 6.28
N LYS A 390 42.00 -15.89 6.47
CA LYS A 390 41.04 -16.80 5.83
C LYS A 390 40.01 -17.21 6.87
N TYR A 391 38.73 -17.01 6.55
CA TYR A 391 37.60 -17.34 7.42
C TYR A 391 36.64 -18.22 6.64
N ASN A 392 36.38 -19.42 7.15
CA ASN A 392 35.33 -20.29 6.61
C ASN A 392 34.06 -20.01 7.40
N ILE A 393 32.98 -19.69 6.69
CA ILE A 393 31.66 -19.45 7.26
C ILE A 393 30.77 -20.61 6.77
N ASP A 394 30.38 -21.48 7.70
CA ASP A 394 29.72 -22.77 7.43
C ASP A 394 28.26 -22.84 7.92
N HIS A 395 27.75 -21.75 8.50
CA HIS A 395 26.36 -21.58 8.93
C HIS A 395 25.96 -20.11 8.82
N ASP A 396 24.65 -19.85 8.82
CA ASP A 396 24.12 -18.50 8.72
C ASP A 396 24.55 -17.63 9.90
N LEU A 397 24.96 -16.40 9.61
CA LEU A 397 25.37 -15.43 10.62
C LEU A 397 24.36 -14.29 10.69
N VAL A 398 23.76 -14.10 11.86
CA VAL A 398 22.89 -12.94 12.13
C VAL A 398 23.59 -12.02 13.12
N ILE A 399 23.97 -10.84 12.64
CA ILE A 399 24.58 -9.78 13.45
C ILE A 399 23.44 -8.88 13.96
N PRO A 400 23.28 -8.73 15.29
CA PRO A 400 22.20 -7.95 15.88
C PRO A 400 22.38 -6.45 15.68
N GLU A 401 21.31 -5.70 15.95
CA GLU A 401 21.32 -4.24 15.91
C GLU A 401 22.39 -3.61 16.81
N GLY A 402 22.96 -2.51 16.34
CA GLY A 402 24.01 -1.76 17.05
C GLY A 402 25.41 -2.37 16.96
N ILE A 403 25.62 -3.42 16.17
CA ILE A 403 26.95 -4.00 15.92
C ILE A 403 27.35 -3.82 14.45
N ALA A 404 28.45 -3.11 14.22
CA ALA A 404 29.06 -2.93 12.91
C ALA A 404 29.97 -4.10 12.53
N VAL A 405 29.98 -4.47 11.25
CA VAL A 405 30.91 -5.45 10.67
C VAL A 405 31.95 -4.73 9.83
N VAL A 406 33.23 -4.97 10.12
CA VAL A 406 34.37 -4.36 9.40
C VAL A 406 35.27 -5.45 8.83
N LEU A 407 35.37 -5.52 7.50
CA LEU A 407 36.30 -6.36 6.76
C LEU A 407 37.51 -5.51 6.36
N GLU A 408 38.65 -5.76 6.99
CA GLU A 408 39.89 -5.07 6.65
C GLU A 408 40.51 -5.63 5.37
N LYS A 409 41.37 -4.85 4.72
CA LYS A 409 42.14 -5.25 3.53
C LYS A 409 42.78 -6.64 3.67
N GLY A 410 42.62 -7.48 2.65
CA GLY A 410 43.15 -8.84 2.61
C GLY A 410 42.35 -9.88 3.42
N THR A 411 41.19 -9.52 3.98
CA THR A 411 40.20 -10.46 4.53
C THR A 411 39.66 -11.35 3.43
N ARG A 412 39.51 -12.65 3.71
CA ARG A 412 38.96 -13.65 2.79
C ARG A 412 37.89 -14.47 3.48
N TRP A 413 36.64 -14.25 3.10
CA TRP A 413 35.51 -15.08 3.52
C TRP A 413 35.26 -16.18 2.48
N PHE A 414 35.12 -17.40 2.97
CA PHE A 414 34.73 -18.57 2.19
C PHE A 414 33.39 -19.07 2.73
N MET A 415 32.34 -18.85 1.96
CA MET A 415 30.95 -19.12 2.32
C MET A 415 30.56 -20.55 1.90
N ALA A 416 30.06 -21.36 2.82
CA ALA A 416 29.53 -22.68 2.48
C ALA A 416 28.24 -22.57 1.63
N PRO A 417 27.86 -23.62 0.89
CA PRO A 417 26.65 -23.62 0.07
C PRO A 417 25.40 -23.23 0.87
N GLY A 418 24.57 -22.35 0.30
CA GLY A 418 23.34 -21.84 0.93
C GLY A 418 23.51 -20.85 2.10
N VAL A 419 24.73 -20.68 2.63
CA VAL A 419 24.97 -19.87 3.83
C VAL A 419 24.88 -18.37 3.54
N SER A 420 24.23 -17.63 4.44
CA SER A 420 23.98 -16.20 4.37
C SER A 420 24.54 -15.43 5.57
N VAL A 421 24.72 -14.12 5.40
CA VAL A 421 25.08 -13.19 6.47
C VAL A 421 24.06 -12.07 6.51
N VAL A 422 23.35 -11.92 7.62
CA VAL A 422 22.40 -10.82 7.88
C VAL A 422 23.03 -9.86 8.87
N VAL A 423 23.25 -8.62 8.44
CA VAL A 423 23.82 -7.54 9.25
C VAL A 423 22.73 -6.52 9.56
N ASN A 424 22.23 -6.50 10.80
CA ASN A 424 21.27 -5.49 11.25
C ASN A 424 21.98 -4.21 11.74
N GLY A 425 23.05 -3.79 11.07
CA GLY A 425 23.92 -2.70 11.49
C GLY A 425 24.82 -2.21 10.37
N GLU A 426 25.87 -1.44 10.69
CA GLU A 426 26.78 -0.93 9.66
C GLU A 426 27.65 -2.05 9.04
N PHE A 427 27.92 -1.97 7.74
CA PHE A 427 28.79 -2.90 7.03
C PHE A 427 29.90 -2.15 6.27
N HIS A 428 31.15 -2.46 6.59
CA HIS A 428 32.32 -1.79 6.02
C HIS A 428 33.30 -2.81 5.43
N ALA A 429 33.61 -2.69 4.15
CA ALA A 429 34.72 -3.42 3.51
C ALA A 429 35.80 -2.43 3.08
N ARG A 430 37.03 -2.61 3.57
CA ARG A 430 38.15 -1.68 3.44
C ARG A 430 39.28 -2.27 2.61
N GLY A 431 38.93 -2.85 1.46
CA GLY A 431 39.89 -3.39 0.51
C GLY A 431 40.65 -2.29 -0.25
N THR A 432 41.71 -2.71 -0.91
CA THR A 432 42.47 -1.90 -1.87
C THR A 432 42.83 -2.74 -3.09
N ASP A 433 43.23 -2.13 -4.20
CA ASP A 433 43.63 -2.88 -5.41
C ASP A 433 44.74 -3.91 -5.14
N LEU A 434 45.68 -3.56 -4.25
CA LEU A 434 46.77 -4.44 -3.83
C LEU A 434 46.34 -5.51 -2.82
N ASN A 435 45.41 -5.18 -1.93
CA ASN A 435 44.94 -6.09 -0.88
C ASN A 435 43.41 -6.03 -0.79
N PRO A 436 42.70 -6.61 -1.77
CA PRO A 436 41.25 -6.54 -1.79
C PRO A 436 40.65 -7.39 -0.67
N VAL A 437 39.39 -7.10 -0.34
CA VAL A 437 38.55 -8.00 0.46
C VAL A 437 37.96 -9.04 -0.48
N PHE A 438 38.07 -10.33 -0.14
CA PHE A 438 37.51 -11.42 -0.93
C PHE A 438 36.34 -12.08 -0.23
N ILE A 439 35.27 -12.32 -0.96
CA ILE A 439 34.13 -13.14 -0.51
C ILE A 439 33.82 -14.13 -1.63
N ARG A 440 33.91 -15.43 -1.35
CA ARG A 440 33.82 -16.48 -2.37
C ARG A 440 33.08 -17.71 -1.85
N PRO A 441 32.51 -18.54 -2.72
CA PRO A 441 32.02 -19.85 -2.32
C PRO A 441 33.18 -20.73 -1.82
N GLN A 442 32.89 -21.64 -0.90
CA GLN A 442 33.79 -22.74 -0.53
C GLN A 442 33.90 -23.78 -1.66
N SER A 443 32.86 -23.88 -2.49
CA SER A 443 32.77 -24.79 -3.64
C SER A 443 32.22 -24.04 -4.84
N GLU A 444 33.00 -23.94 -5.92
CA GLU A 444 32.60 -23.22 -7.15
C GLU A 444 31.31 -23.78 -7.79
N ALA A 445 31.00 -25.05 -7.56
CA ALA A 445 29.81 -25.70 -8.10
C ALA A 445 28.51 -25.37 -7.32
N ALA A 446 28.60 -24.71 -6.17
CA ALA A 446 27.46 -24.53 -5.28
C ALA A 446 27.41 -23.10 -4.72
N PRO A 447 26.38 -22.31 -5.07
CA PRO A 447 26.28 -20.93 -4.61
C PRO A 447 26.03 -20.87 -3.10
N TRP A 448 26.55 -19.81 -2.48
CA TRP A 448 26.14 -19.41 -1.13
C TRP A 448 24.89 -18.52 -1.21
N GLY A 449 24.31 -18.18 -0.07
CA GLY A 449 23.11 -17.34 0.00
C GLY A 449 23.44 -15.87 -0.26
N ALA A 450 23.05 -14.96 0.63
CA ALA A 450 23.25 -13.52 0.45
C ALA A 450 23.95 -12.84 1.64
N ILE A 451 24.57 -11.68 1.38
CA ILE A 451 24.93 -10.72 2.43
C ILE A 451 23.84 -9.65 2.42
N ALA A 452 22.97 -9.70 3.42
CA ALA A 452 21.90 -8.76 3.64
C ALA A 452 22.30 -7.74 4.71
N VAL A 453 22.12 -6.45 4.44
CA VAL A 453 22.26 -5.39 5.42
C VAL A 453 20.93 -4.70 5.63
N ASN A 454 20.41 -4.80 6.85
CA ASN A 454 19.19 -4.16 7.29
C ASN A 454 19.53 -2.92 8.11
N GLY A 455 19.13 -1.77 7.60
CA GLY A 455 19.28 -0.50 8.28
C GLY A 455 17.96 0.11 8.71
N ASP A 456 18.09 1.33 9.22
CA ASP A 456 17.05 2.20 9.76
C ASP A 456 16.89 3.51 8.96
N GLY A 457 17.64 3.67 7.87
CA GLY A 457 17.70 4.88 7.04
C GLY A 457 19.02 5.65 7.20
N ASP A 458 19.64 5.57 8.38
CA ASP A 458 20.91 6.24 8.71
C ASP A 458 22.10 5.28 8.75
N THR A 459 21.83 3.97 8.79
CA THR A 459 22.83 2.90 8.74
C THR A 459 23.72 3.03 7.51
N ARG A 460 25.03 3.15 7.73
CA ARG A 460 26.02 3.35 6.67
C ARG A 460 26.62 2.04 6.21
N VAL A 461 26.73 1.90 4.90
CA VAL A 461 27.44 0.83 4.23
C VAL A 461 28.54 1.44 3.35
N ARG A 462 29.79 1.04 3.59
CA ARG A 462 30.97 1.54 2.86
C ARG A 462 31.81 0.38 2.36
N ILE A 463 31.78 0.14 1.06
CA ILE A 463 32.44 -1.01 0.45
C ILE A 463 33.46 -0.50 -0.55
N ARG A 464 34.72 -0.80 -0.31
CA ARG A 464 35.84 -0.42 -1.17
C ARG A 464 36.72 -1.62 -1.47
N GLY A 465 37.18 -1.75 -2.72
CA GLY A 465 38.22 -2.73 -3.06
C GLY A 465 37.77 -4.18 -2.81
N MET A 466 36.50 -4.49 -3.05
CA MET A 466 35.93 -5.81 -2.78
C MET A 466 35.86 -6.66 -4.05
N ARG A 467 36.24 -7.93 -3.94
CA ARG A 467 36.07 -8.95 -4.97
C ARG A 467 35.15 -10.04 -4.45
N ILE A 468 33.96 -10.13 -5.01
CA ILE A 468 32.91 -11.02 -4.52
C ILE A 468 32.33 -11.87 -5.66
N SER A 469 32.07 -13.14 -5.38
CA SER A 469 31.40 -14.03 -6.33
C SER A 469 30.61 -15.15 -5.67
N GLY A 470 29.70 -15.77 -6.43
CA GLY A 470 29.06 -17.04 -6.09
C GLY A 470 27.84 -16.98 -5.17
N GLY A 471 27.26 -15.81 -4.94
CA GLY A 471 26.11 -15.64 -4.04
C GLY A 471 24.76 -15.63 -4.76
N SER A 472 23.70 -15.90 -3.99
CA SER A 472 22.31 -15.95 -4.42
C SER A 472 21.45 -14.88 -3.70
N ASP A 473 20.16 -15.15 -3.56
CA ASP A 473 19.18 -14.44 -2.76
C ASP A 473 19.02 -15.06 -1.35
N LEU A 474 18.23 -14.38 -0.51
CA LEU A 474 17.89 -14.82 0.85
C LEU A 474 16.45 -14.43 1.18
N LEU A 475 15.72 -15.31 1.84
CA LEU A 475 14.47 -14.98 2.54
C LEU A 475 14.71 -15.11 4.04
N ALA A 476 14.85 -13.99 4.74
CA ALA A 476 15.11 -13.94 6.18
C ALA A 476 14.06 -13.10 6.87
N ASP A 477 13.45 -13.59 7.96
CA ASP A 477 12.43 -12.87 8.72
C ASP A 477 11.30 -12.27 7.86
N GLY A 478 10.87 -13.01 6.83
CA GLY A 478 9.84 -12.59 5.86
C GLY A 478 10.25 -11.42 4.95
N VAL A 479 11.52 -11.03 4.99
CA VAL A 479 12.13 -10.07 4.11
C VAL A 479 12.84 -10.81 2.98
N TYR A 480 12.42 -10.57 1.75
CA TYR A 480 13.09 -11.12 0.58
C TYR A 480 14.25 -10.22 0.15
N HIS A 481 15.48 -10.70 0.29
CA HIS A 481 16.73 -10.11 -0.14
C HIS A 481 17.12 -10.62 -1.54
N GLY A 482 16.60 -9.95 -2.57
CA GLY A 482 16.74 -10.38 -3.96
C GLY A 482 18.10 -10.13 -4.61
N GLY A 483 19.21 -10.27 -3.88
CA GLY A 483 20.53 -10.27 -4.51
C GLY A 483 21.69 -10.62 -3.59
N MET A 484 22.83 -10.99 -4.20
CA MET A 484 24.04 -11.44 -3.50
C MET A 484 24.52 -10.42 -2.46
N LEU A 485 24.45 -9.14 -2.81
CA LEU A 485 24.49 -8.04 -1.87
C LEU A 485 23.10 -7.40 -1.82
N SER A 486 22.48 -7.39 -0.65
CA SER A 486 21.16 -6.78 -0.45
C SER A 486 21.21 -5.72 0.62
N PHE A 487 20.74 -4.52 0.29
CA PHE A 487 20.78 -3.35 1.17
C PHE A 487 19.36 -2.81 1.36
N LEU A 488 18.90 -2.73 2.59
CA LEU A 488 17.56 -2.25 2.92
C LEU A 488 17.66 -1.10 3.92
N ARG A 489 17.14 0.08 3.56
CA ARG A 489 17.18 1.28 4.43
C ARG A 489 18.58 1.67 4.88
N THR A 490 19.49 1.75 3.93
CA THR A 490 20.91 2.09 4.19
C THR A 490 21.41 3.21 3.28
N ASP A 491 22.43 3.93 3.73
CA ASP A 491 23.28 4.77 2.88
C ASP A 491 24.46 3.96 2.38
N VAL A 492 24.42 3.53 1.12
CA VAL A 492 25.43 2.67 0.48
C VAL A 492 26.38 3.51 -0.38
N THR A 493 27.68 3.32 -0.17
CA THR A 493 28.72 3.74 -1.12
C THR A 493 29.60 2.54 -1.45
N MET A 494 29.74 2.27 -2.74
CA MET A 494 30.59 1.21 -3.30
C MET A 494 31.60 1.80 -4.26
N ASP A 495 32.88 1.48 -4.09
CA ASP A 495 33.94 1.95 -4.99
C ASP A 495 35.01 0.88 -5.27
N HIS A 496 35.51 0.83 -6.51
CA HIS A 496 36.60 -0.09 -6.90
C HIS A 496 36.28 -1.56 -6.57
N CYS A 497 35.10 -2.04 -6.99
CA CYS A 497 34.66 -3.42 -6.70
C CYS A 497 34.52 -4.26 -7.96
N ASP A 498 34.92 -5.54 -7.87
CA ASP A 498 34.70 -6.56 -8.89
C ASP A 498 33.66 -7.55 -8.35
N ILE A 499 32.51 -7.64 -9.01
CA ILE A 499 31.35 -8.38 -8.52
C ILE A 499 30.88 -9.33 -9.64
N ALA A 500 31.00 -10.63 -9.43
CA ALA A 500 30.76 -11.61 -10.50
C ALA A 500 29.91 -12.81 -10.04
N GLU A 501 29.38 -13.56 -11.00
CA GLU A 501 28.79 -14.91 -10.78
C GLU A 501 27.70 -14.89 -9.68
N ALA A 502 26.71 -14.01 -9.84
CA ALA A 502 25.55 -13.99 -8.96
C ALA A 502 24.44 -14.90 -9.50
N TYR A 503 23.87 -15.72 -8.63
CA TYR A 503 22.89 -16.75 -8.99
C TYR A 503 21.43 -16.38 -8.64
N GLY A 504 21.24 -15.34 -7.82
CA GLY A 504 19.92 -14.86 -7.40
C GLY A 504 19.26 -13.86 -8.37
N ALA A 505 18.20 -13.21 -7.90
CA ALA A 505 17.44 -12.23 -8.70
C ALA A 505 18.24 -10.98 -9.11
N ALA A 506 19.28 -10.61 -8.36
CA ALA A 506 20.24 -9.57 -8.73
C ALA A 506 21.64 -9.80 -8.14
N THR A 507 22.66 -9.17 -8.72
CA THR A 507 24.00 -9.12 -8.11
C THR A 507 24.02 -8.16 -6.93
N VAL A 508 23.48 -6.94 -7.12
CA VAL A 508 23.29 -5.95 -6.07
C VAL A 508 21.83 -5.52 -6.05
N SER A 509 21.20 -5.59 -4.88
CA SER A 509 19.87 -5.03 -4.64
C SER A 509 19.95 -3.97 -3.56
N ALA A 510 19.39 -2.78 -3.80
CA ALA A 510 19.24 -1.77 -2.75
C ALA A 510 17.85 -1.14 -2.78
N ARG A 511 17.25 -0.98 -1.61
CA ARG A 511 15.88 -0.48 -1.48
C ARG A 511 15.73 0.51 -0.34
N ARG A 512 14.99 1.60 -0.59
CA ARG A 512 14.65 2.65 0.39
C ARG A 512 15.85 3.32 1.05
N GLY A 513 16.76 3.87 0.26
CA GLY A 513 17.96 4.51 0.80
C GLY A 513 18.76 5.27 -0.24
N ARG A 514 19.96 5.70 0.16
CA ARG A 514 20.92 6.32 -0.76
C ARG A 514 21.84 5.26 -1.35
N PHE A 515 22.07 5.31 -2.65
CA PHE A 515 22.94 4.36 -3.33
C PHE A 515 23.93 5.08 -4.24
N ARG A 516 25.22 4.90 -3.96
CA ARG A 516 26.33 5.40 -4.79
C ARG A 516 27.26 4.25 -5.17
N MET A 517 27.54 4.12 -6.46
CA MET A 517 28.49 3.16 -6.99
C MET A 517 29.42 3.86 -7.98
N ALA A 518 30.72 3.62 -7.85
CA ALA A 518 31.71 4.21 -8.74
C ALA A 518 32.86 3.24 -9.04
N ASP A 519 33.36 3.26 -10.27
CA ASP A 519 34.59 2.54 -10.63
C ASP A 519 34.49 1.02 -10.37
N CYS A 520 33.33 0.44 -10.66
CA CYS A 520 33.04 -0.99 -10.41
C CYS A 520 32.90 -1.78 -11.72
N VAL A 521 33.09 -3.09 -11.62
CA VAL A 521 32.80 -4.05 -12.69
C VAL A 521 31.82 -5.09 -12.19
N LEU A 522 30.72 -5.27 -12.91
CA LEU A 522 29.76 -6.33 -12.65
C LEU A 522 29.69 -7.28 -13.84
N ALA A 523 29.89 -8.57 -13.59
CA ALA A 523 30.02 -9.61 -14.62
C ALA A 523 29.18 -10.86 -14.29
N ASN A 524 28.80 -11.63 -15.32
CA ASN A 524 28.24 -12.99 -15.15
C ASN A 524 27.08 -13.10 -14.15
N ALA A 525 26.10 -12.19 -14.23
CA ALA A 525 24.92 -12.24 -13.37
C ALA A 525 23.79 -13.07 -13.99
N HIS A 526 23.18 -13.98 -13.22
CA HIS A 526 21.96 -14.68 -13.62
C HIS A 526 20.75 -13.75 -13.67
N GLY A 527 20.62 -12.86 -12.69
CA GLY A 527 19.54 -11.88 -12.59
C GLY A 527 19.90 -10.53 -13.18
N ALA A 528 19.34 -9.46 -12.59
CA ALA A 528 19.82 -8.10 -12.86
C ALA A 528 21.23 -7.90 -12.29
N PHE A 529 22.06 -7.06 -12.89
CA PHE A 529 23.32 -6.71 -12.25
C PHE A 529 23.06 -5.79 -11.05
N VAL A 530 22.22 -4.77 -11.22
CA VAL A 530 21.79 -3.88 -10.15
C VAL A 530 20.28 -3.71 -10.21
N SER A 531 19.60 -3.97 -9.09
CA SER A 531 18.17 -3.71 -8.92
C SER A 531 17.93 -2.73 -7.77
N LEU A 532 17.46 -1.53 -8.11
CA LEU A 532 17.15 -0.48 -7.14
C LEU A 532 15.64 -0.23 -7.07
N ALA A 533 15.12 0.02 -5.87
CA ALA A 533 13.75 0.49 -5.68
C ALA A 533 13.66 1.56 -4.59
N GLU A 534 12.98 2.66 -4.87
CA GLU A 534 12.81 3.77 -3.91
C GLU A 534 14.16 4.30 -3.40
N THR A 535 15.12 4.49 -4.32
CA THR A 535 16.46 4.96 -3.99
C THR A 535 16.82 6.24 -4.70
N GLU A 536 17.73 7.00 -4.10
CA GLU A 536 18.36 8.15 -4.74
C GLU A 536 19.89 8.03 -4.74
N GLY A 537 20.55 8.62 -5.75
CA GLY A 537 22.00 8.67 -5.81
C GLY A 537 22.56 8.59 -7.23
N GLY A 538 23.63 7.79 -7.41
CA GLY A 538 24.28 7.72 -8.73
C GLY A 538 25.17 6.50 -8.94
N ILE A 539 25.33 6.13 -10.21
CA ILE A 539 26.20 5.05 -10.68
C ILE A 539 27.15 5.64 -11.71
N GLN A 540 28.45 5.56 -11.45
CA GLN A 540 29.46 6.24 -12.25
C GLN A 540 30.56 5.28 -12.69
N ARG A 541 31.08 5.45 -13.91
CA ARG A 541 32.28 4.75 -14.39
C ARG A 541 32.24 3.24 -14.11
N THR A 542 31.07 2.64 -14.33
CA THR A 542 30.80 1.24 -14.00
C THR A 542 30.55 0.44 -15.26
N ALA A 543 31.12 -0.76 -15.34
CA ALA A 543 30.97 -1.66 -16.48
C ALA A 543 30.04 -2.83 -16.15
N PHE A 544 29.08 -3.09 -17.05
CA PHE A 544 28.16 -4.21 -17.01
C PHE A 544 28.44 -5.12 -18.21
N ILE A 545 28.91 -6.35 -17.94
CA ILE A 545 29.47 -7.23 -18.97
C ILE A 545 28.89 -8.63 -18.82
N LEU A 546 28.43 -9.22 -19.92
CA LEU A 546 28.04 -10.63 -20.00
C LEU A 546 28.84 -11.33 -21.12
N PRO A 547 30.03 -11.86 -20.85
CA PRO A 547 30.93 -12.42 -21.85
C PRO A 547 30.41 -13.72 -22.51
N ASP A 548 29.62 -14.53 -21.80
CA ASP A 548 29.06 -15.77 -22.34
C ASP A 548 27.53 -15.68 -22.48
N HIS A 549 27.03 -15.85 -23.71
CA HIS A 549 25.60 -15.92 -24.01
C HIS A 549 25.02 -17.28 -23.58
N THR A 550 24.80 -17.49 -22.29
CA THR A 550 23.85 -18.51 -21.84
C THR A 550 22.43 -18.07 -22.18
N ASP A 551 21.55 -19.00 -22.58
CA ASP A 551 20.13 -18.73 -22.81
C ASP A 551 19.52 -18.10 -21.54
N MET A 552 19.28 -16.78 -21.60
CA MET A 552 18.75 -16.00 -20.50
C MET A 552 17.38 -15.44 -20.87
N ALA A 553 16.50 -15.32 -19.87
CA ALA A 553 15.15 -14.79 -20.08
C ALA A 553 15.23 -13.35 -20.65
N PRO A 554 14.46 -13.04 -21.71
CA PRO A 554 14.52 -11.75 -22.39
C PRO A 554 13.92 -10.59 -21.58
N ASP A 555 13.23 -10.88 -20.47
CA ASP A 555 12.52 -9.91 -19.64
C ASP A 555 13.41 -9.19 -18.62
N ARG A 556 14.72 -9.46 -18.61
CA ARG A 556 15.69 -8.94 -17.65
C ARG A 556 16.18 -7.53 -17.98
N ALA A 557 16.80 -6.89 -16.99
CA ALA A 557 17.52 -5.65 -17.18
C ALA A 557 18.86 -5.66 -16.43
N ALA A 558 19.92 -5.08 -16.99
CA ALA A 558 21.20 -5.02 -16.28
C ALA A 558 21.13 -4.03 -15.12
N LEU A 559 20.66 -2.81 -15.39
CA LEU A 559 20.31 -1.82 -14.38
C LEU A 559 18.80 -1.62 -14.35
N LEU A 560 18.15 -2.10 -13.29
CA LEU A 560 16.71 -2.01 -13.08
C LEU A 560 16.38 -0.99 -11.99
N LEU A 561 15.67 0.07 -12.35
CA LEU A 561 15.30 1.18 -11.47
C LEU A 561 13.78 1.29 -11.33
N ARG A 562 13.28 1.31 -10.08
CA ARG A 562 11.84 1.43 -9.76
C ARG A 562 11.60 2.54 -8.75
N SER A 563 10.91 3.61 -9.18
CA SER A 563 10.73 4.84 -8.39
C SER A 563 12.03 5.37 -7.81
N CYS A 564 13.07 5.41 -8.63
CA CYS A 564 14.38 5.89 -8.24
C CYS A 564 14.64 7.29 -8.81
N LYS A 565 15.51 8.05 -8.13
CA LYS A 565 16.08 9.29 -8.65
C LYS A 565 17.60 9.15 -8.79
N MET A 566 18.08 8.92 -10.02
CA MET A 566 19.47 8.48 -10.24
C MET A 566 20.22 9.31 -11.29
N ASP A 567 21.51 9.52 -11.07
CA ASP A 567 22.47 9.91 -12.10
C ASP A 567 23.29 8.69 -12.54
N VAL A 568 23.27 8.36 -13.83
CA VAL A 568 24.04 7.28 -14.44
C VAL A 568 25.03 7.91 -15.41
N SER A 569 26.32 7.89 -15.08
CA SER A 569 27.31 8.63 -15.86
C SER A 569 28.60 7.87 -16.15
N GLY A 570 29.11 7.98 -17.38
CA GLY A 570 30.37 7.31 -17.76
C GLY A 570 30.33 5.79 -17.70
N CYS A 571 29.15 5.17 -17.73
CA CYS A 571 28.99 3.71 -17.61
C CYS A 571 29.02 3.01 -18.97
N SER A 572 29.40 1.74 -19.01
CA SER A 572 29.38 0.91 -20.22
C SER A 572 28.52 -0.33 -20.05
N PHE A 573 27.61 -0.55 -21.00
CA PHE A 573 26.73 -1.71 -21.10
C PHE A 573 27.04 -2.43 -22.41
N ALA A 574 27.58 -3.64 -22.33
CA ALA A 574 28.09 -4.36 -23.49
C ALA A 574 27.51 -5.76 -23.62
N ASP A 575 27.06 -6.08 -24.83
CA ASP A 575 26.69 -7.42 -25.31
C ASP A 575 25.61 -8.12 -24.47
N LEU A 576 24.67 -7.33 -23.93
CA LEU A 576 23.59 -7.84 -23.10
C LEU A 576 22.44 -8.39 -23.97
N PRO A 577 22.03 -9.65 -23.82
CA PRO A 577 20.91 -10.24 -24.59
C PRO A 577 19.52 -9.74 -24.13
N PHE A 578 19.48 -8.78 -23.21
CA PHE A 578 18.28 -8.21 -22.62
C PHE A 578 18.41 -6.68 -22.50
N THR A 579 17.57 -6.03 -21.69
CA THR A 579 17.60 -4.57 -21.56
C THR A 579 18.83 -4.09 -20.76
N ALA A 580 19.61 -3.15 -21.26
CA ALA A 580 20.74 -2.59 -20.51
C ALA A 580 20.26 -1.72 -19.33
N LEU A 581 19.45 -0.70 -19.60
CA LEU A 581 18.86 0.16 -18.57
C LEU A 581 17.33 0.14 -18.63
N ARG A 582 16.66 -0.28 -17.56
CA ARG A 582 15.20 -0.23 -17.44
C ARG A 582 14.75 0.68 -16.31
N LEU A 583 13.87 1.62 -16.64
CA LEU A 583 13.19 2.53 -15.72
C LEU A 583 11.73 2.12 -15.62
N ALA A 584 11.20 2.04 -14.40
CA ALA A 584 9.80 1.76 -14.16
C ALA A 584 9.25 2.56 -12.97
N ARG A 585 7.91 2.63 -12.89
CA ARG A 585 7.14 3.22 -11.79
C ARG A 585 7.57 4.67 -11.47
N GLY A 586 7.57 5.56 -12.46
CA GLY A 586 7.87 6.97 -12.25
C GLY A 586 9.33 7.25 -11.83
N SER A 587 10.29 6.46 -12.30
CA SER A 587 11.70 6.75 -12.03
C SER A 587 12.16 7.99 -12.78
N GLU A 588 13.00 8.81 -12.15
CA GLU A 588 13.64 10.00 -12.74
C GLU A 588 15.15 9.77 -12.89
N VAL A 589 15.64 9.73 -14.13
CA VAL A 589 17.05 9.37 -14.38
C VAL A 589 17.74 10.33 -15.35
N SER A 590 18.94 10.76 -14.96
CA SER A 590 19.90 11.43 -15.83
C SER A 590 20.92 10.40 -16.31
N VAL A 591 21.08 10.25 -17.63
CA VAL A 591 22.06 9.38 -18.27
C VAL A 591 23.01 10.26 -19.05
N SER A 592 24.30 10.21 -18.73
CA SER A 592 25.29 11.05 -19.42
C SER A 592 26.58 10.33 -19.76
N ASN A 593 27.13 10.58 -20.95
CA ASN A 593 28.43 10.04 -21.39
C ASN A 593 28.54 8.52 -21.21
N CYS A 594 27.44 7.79 -21.42
CA CYS A 594 27.41 6.33 -21.28
C CYS A 594 27.58 5.67 -22.64
N ARG A 595 28.06 4.43 -22.65
CA ARG A 595 28.18 3.59 -23.85
C ARG A 595 27.25 2.40 -23.75
N PHE A 596 26.40 2.24 -24.76
CA PHE A 596 25.52 1.09 -24.95
C PHE A 596 25.92 0.38 -26.24
N THR A 597 26.55 -0.79 -26.12
CA THR A 597 27.06 -1.55 -27.26
C THR A 597 26.45 -2.95 -27.32
N GLY A 598 25.90 -3.35 -28.47
CA GLY A 598 25.51 -4.75 -28.71
C GLY A 598 24.34 -5.26 -27.85
N ASN A 599 23.55 -4.38 -27.21
CA ASN A 599 22.48 -4.80 -26.32
C ASN A 599 21.19 -5.10 -27.08
N ALA A 600 20.36 -6.03 -26.59
CA ALA A 600 19.04 -6.28 -27.18
C ALA A 600 18.14 -5.04 -27.10
N VAL A 601 18.12 -4.38 -25.94
CA VAL A 601 17.50 -3.06 -25.75
C VAL A 601 18.45 -2.17 -24.94
N ALA A 602 18.83 -1.00 -25.44
CA ALA A 602 19.73 -0.11 -24.71
C ALA A 602 19.03 0.57 -23.52
N LEU A 603 17.89 1.21 -23.75
CA LEU A 603 17.12 1.88 -22.70
C LEU A 603 15.63 1.61 -22.86
N SER A 604 14.99 1.18 -21.76
CA SER A 604 13.54 1.08 -21.64
C SER A 604 13.01 1.97 -20.52
N ALA A 605 11.97 2.75 -20.79
CA ALA A 605 11.29 3.57 -19.80
C ALA A 605 9.80 3.22 -19.78
N LEU A 606 9.30 2.90 -18.58
CA LEU A 606 7.94 2.39 -18.37
C LEU A 606 7.20 3.23 -17.33
N ASP A 607 5.88 3.27 -17.44
CA ASP A 607 4.97 3.64 -16.34
C ASP A 607 5.29 4.98 -15.68
N GLY A 608 5.15 6.08 -16.43
CA GLY A 608 5.40 7.44 -15.94
C GLY A 608 6.88 7.79 -15.73
N SER A 609 7.82 6.88 -16.04
CA SER A 609 9.24 7.15 -15.84
C SER A 609 9.79 8.21 -16.79
N THR A 610 10.71 9.04 -16.30
CA THR A 610 11.36 10.11 -17.06
C THR A 610 12.88 9.89 -17.15
N ALA A 611 13.43 9.94 -18.36
CA ALA A 611 14.88 9.90 -18.59
C ALA A 611 15.38 11.16 -19.34
N ARG A 612 16.58 11.64 -18.98
CA ARG A 612 17.34 12.62 -19.75
C ARG A 612 18.65 11.99 -20.20
N VAL A 613 18.86 11.84 -21.50
CA VAL A 613 19.98 11.08 -22.07
C VAL A 613 20.86 12.02 -22.90
N ASN A 614 22.08 12.27 -22.43
CA ASN A 614 22.97 13.25 -23.04
C ASN A 614 24.37 12.70 -23.35
N GLY A 615 24.94 13.08 -24.48
CA GLY A 615 26.35 12.80 -24.80
C GLY A 615 26.70 11.31 -24.82
N SER A 616 25.73 10.41 -25.00
CA SER A 616 25.91 8.96 -24.89
C SER A 616 26.04 8.30 -26.26
N GLU A 617 26.76 7.20 -26.30
CA GLU A 617 27.05 6.42 -27.49
C GLU A 617 26.19 5.16 -27.53
N PHE A 618 25.46 4.96 -28.63
CA PHE A 618 24.65 3.78 -28.89
C PHE A 618 25.15 3.10 -30.15
N SER A 619 25.74 1.91 -30.03
CA SER A 619 26.26 1.16 -31.17
C SER A 619 25.79 -0.29 -31.20
N GLY A 620 25.34 -0.79 -32.35
CA GLY A 620 25.04 -2.21 -32.53
C GLY A 620 23.86 -2.74 -31.70
N ASN A 621 23.03 -1.89 -31.09
CA ASN A 621 21.92 -2.35 -30.24
C ASN A 621 20.73 -2.80 -31.09
N GLY A 622 20.00 -3.83 -30.64
CA GLY A 622 18.77 -4.29 -31.28
C GLY A 622 17.69 -3.21 -31.28
N LYS A 623 17.43 -2.61 -30.12
CA LYS A 623 16.58 -1.42 -29.97
C LYS A 623 17.30 -0.38 -29.10
N VAL A 624 17.21 0.90 -29.47
CA VAL A 624 17.80 1.97 -28.67
C VAL A 624 16.84 2.39 -27.56
N PHE A 625 15.67 2.93 -27.90
CA PHE A 625 14.67 3.39 -26.93
C PHE A 625 13.36 2.60 -27.00
N VAL A 626 12.89 2.08 -25.86
CA VAL A 626 11.57 1.43 -25.73
C VAL A 626 10.76 2.11 -24.63
N LEU A 627 9.72 2.85 -25.01
CA LEU A 627 8.88 3.63 -24.10
C LEU A 627 7.45 3.10 -24.10
N ARG A 628 6.96 2.68 -22.93
CA ARG A 628 5.61 2.12 -22.80
C ARG A 628 4.90 2.54 -21.52
N HIS A 629 3.58 2.41 -21.50
CA HIS A 629 2.75 2.29 -20.31
C HIS A 629 2.26 0.84 -20.22
N GLU A 630 2.77 0.08 -19.23
CA GLU A 630 2.29 -1.28 -18.95
C GLU A 630 1.13 -1.22 -17.96
N HIS A 631 1.15 -0.23 -17.07
CA HIS A 631 0.08 0.07 -16.14
C HIS A 631 -0.59 1.40 -16.50
N ALA A 632 -1.82 1.35 -17.01
CA ALA A 632 -2.60 2.54 -17.37
C ALA A 632 -2.70 3.57 -16.23
N ALA A 633 -2.71 3.07 -14.99
CA ALA A 633 -2.64 3.82 -13.74
C ALA A 633 -1.46 4.82 -13.63
N LEU A 634 -0.31 4.49 -14.23
CA LEU A 634 0.96 5.20 -14.02
C LEU A 634 1.31 6.13 -15.19
N GLY A 635 0.54 6.11 -16.27
CA GLY A 635 0.76 6.95 -17.46
C GLY A 635 1.96 6.51 -18.32
N GLY A 636 2.20 7.23 -19.42
CA GLY A 636 3.30 6.93 -20.33
C GLY A 636 4.64 7.49 -19.89
N ALA A 637 5.71 6.93 -20.43
CA ALA A 637 7.08 7.32 -20.12
C ALA A 637 7.56 8.49 -20.98
N THR A 638 8.50 9.28 -20.45
CA THR A 638 9.11 10.41 -21.17
C THR A 638 10.63 10.24 -21.27
N VAL A 639 11.20 10.33 -22.46
CA VAL A 639 12.66 10.39 -22.64
C VAL A 639 13.02 11.67 -23.38
N LYS A 640 13.98 12.43 -22.85
CA LYS A 640 14.58 13.59 -23.51
C LYS A 640 16.02 13.28 -23.90
N GLU A 641 16.38 13.43 -25.16
CA GLU A 641 17.71 13.05 -25.66
C GLU A 641 18.41 14.19 -26.42
N ALA A 642 19.71 14.41 -26.14
CA ALA A 642 20.51 15.45 -26.80
C ALA A 642 21.99 15.07 -26.92
N GLY A 643 22.58 15.35 -28.09
CA GLY A 643 24.02 15.17 -28.32
C GLY A 643 24.51 13.72 -28.27
N ASN A 644 23.64 12.75 -28.53
CA ASN A 644 23.98 11.33 -28.54
C ASN A 644 24.45 10.89 -29.95
N SER A 645 25.27 9.83 -30.02
CA SER A 645 25.73 9.23 -31.27
C SER A 645 25.13 7.83 -31.47
N TYR A 646 24.70 7.54 -32.70
CA TYR A 646 24.02 6.29 -33.04
C TYR A 646 24.71 5.61 -34.24
N VAL A 647 25.23 4.39 -34.07
CA VAL A 647 25.95 3.67 -35.11
C VAL A 647 25.51 2.21 -35.20
N GLY A 648 24.93 1.78 -36.32
CA GLY A 648 24.62 0.36 -36.57
C GLY A 648 23.57 -0.26 -35.64
N ASN A 649 22.64 0.54 -35.09
CA ASN A 649 21.54 0.01 -34.27
C ASN A 649 20.38 -0.48 -35.16
N GLY A 650 19.64 -1.50 -34.70
CA GLY A 650 18.50 -2.08 -35.42
C GLY A 650 17.28 -1.15 -35.45
N THR A 651 16.62 -0.95 -34.30
CA THR A 651 15.45 -0.06 -34.16
C THR A 651 15.80 1.14 -33.31
N PHE A 652 15.61 2.35 -33.84
CA PHE A 652 15.88 3.58 -33.09
C PHE A 652 14.89 3.78 -31.93
N LYS A 653 13.58 3.60 -32.16
CA LYS A 653 12.58 3.79 -31.11
C LYS A 653 11.35 2.91 -31.28
N GLU A 654 10.78 2.51 -30.15
CA GLU A 654 9.46 1.92 -30.02
C GLU A 654 8.73 2.66 -28.91
N VAL A 655 7.71 3.44 -29.25
CA VAL A 655 7.01 4.36 -28.33
C VAL A 655 5.52 4.16 -28.51
N ASP A 656 4.80 3.90 -27.42
CA ASP A 656 3.34 3.82 -27.47
C ASP A 656 2.65 5.19 -27.44
N ALA A 657 1.33 5.20 -27.57
CA ALA A 657 0.55 6.44 -27.70
C ALA A 657 0.55 7.32 -26.44
N ALA A 658 0.84 6.76 -25.26
CA ALA A 658 0.85 7.52 -24.00
C ALA A 658 2.24 8.09 -23.69
N SER A 659 3.28 7.60 -24.35
CA SER A 659 4.68 7.91 -24.07
C SER A 659 5.27 8.90 -25.07
N THR A 660 6.33 9.62 -24.66
CA THR A 660 6.94 10.68 -25.46
C THR A 660 8.46 10.57 -25.50
N LEU A 661 9.04 10.62 -26.70
CA LEU A 661 10.48 10.80 -26.92
C LEU A 661 10.72 12.19 -27.52
N GLU A 662 11.38 13.07 -26.76
CA GLU A 662 11.75 14.43 -27.17
C GLU A 662 13.24 14.49 -27.51
N GLY A 663 13.60 14.98 -28.69
CA GLY A 663 15.00 15.13 -29.08
C GLY A 663 15.22 15.05 -30.58
N GLY A 664 16.41 15.46 -31.01
CA GLY A 664 16.82 15.58 -32.41
C GLY A 664 18.24 15.07 -32.61
N GLY A 665 18.48 13.79 -32.37
CA GLY A 665 19.69 13.11 -32.82
C GLY A 665 19.79 13.14 -34.36
N VAL A 666 20.91 13.63 -34.88
CA VAL A 666 21.25 13.48 -36.30
C VAL A 666 21.54 11.99 -36.52
N ALA A 667 20.60 11.26 -37.10
CA ALA A 667 20.84 9.88 -37.51
C ALA A 667 21.96 9.91 -38.56
N GLY A 668 23.18 9.50 -38.16
CA GLY A 668 24.26 9.25 -39.09
C GLY A 668 23.79 8.19 -40.08
N GLY A 669 23.69 8.57 -41.34
CA GLY A 669 23.15 7.72 -42.40
C GLY A 669 23.86 6.37 -42.45
N VAL A 670 23.06 5.33 -42.71
CA VAL A 670 23.54 3.99 -43.08
C VAL A 670 24.52 4.14 -44.25
N GLN A 671 25.77 3.73 -44.06
CA GLN A 671 26.67 3.34 -45.15
C GLN A 671 26.92 1.84 -45.07
#